data_AF-A0A961A239-F1
#
_entry.id   AF-A0A961A239-F1
#
_cell.length_a   1.000
_cell.length_b   1.000
_cell.length_c   1.000
_cell.angle_alpha   90.00
_cell.angle_beta   90.00
_cell.angle_gamma   90.00
#
_symmetry.space_group_name_H-M   'P 1'
#
loop_
_entity.id
_entity.type
_entity.pdbx_description
1 polymer ?
#
loop_
_entity_poly.entity_id
_entity_poly.type
_entity_poly.pdbx_seq_one_letter_code
_entity_poly.pdbx_strand_id
1 'polypeptide(L)'
;TFTASLALFTLSLLSLMVFRVFRKKVVLFVFLSLFLSPNLVWSTTFTVNSMADFPDHNLGDHLCEAEDGKELVCTLRAAIQEANEVPGTDEIIFDLPEGETTIVLTQEGVDEDQALSGDLDIRDDLIITGNGPKNTTIDANYLDRVFEIFNAEIELRGLRILHGVIKDGISSGAGINIIDHSRVTIEESEILENEIRADEGLVFNTGRGAGIAVSESTLLLSRSLVANNLISAVKDHVYGTLGGGLYVGAIPLFYEVSIENSTFSNNVMLGSQSQGGAIYSGDGDTAISLNNNTIVNNRSGIASGLWGSFHLRNNIVFNQASVDPLTTDIVGDNSNIFSQGHNLVGIFPNTYTAHPSDLLGSVESPLDPLLEDLVNNGGPTQTHLPYLSSPIIGGGDNSNCPDLDQRGEERNVGNCDIGALEVQSEDVLSTIPFCGNGVREAQEECDGGDLCDSECHVLTLVNNQEEVQEQEEVNAAPQEQEVTSSAASGGCALDASSGTFTASLALFTLSLLSLMVFRVFRKKISLVLFVLLLLSPGLSNATEFVVNNTADWPDGSVGDGNCNAGGGQCTLRAAIQEANADATQDLISFNLTAEDGAIVLEREGAYESLSDLIDEVGDLDITEDLEIIGNGADQTIIDAAQIDRVFHIRGANVKISGLRITGGYLEGGEIYGAGILLEDGSLELETSEVVGNQLVKGLPQESALGGGVGIATFESFLSISQSLIAENTFTGVGPTQGAALYVDSSIGPDTVTLENTTISGNSLEGPESKGGAIFAADIKTIYLLNNTVVDNKAGAGSGLWGNFNLKNNILANYVTADPLETDIAGDSEVPADQSISQGHNLISIFNEAHYILGPQDRVGLETDPLDPLLAPLANNGGGTRTHLPYLGSPIMNSADNTDCPSLDQRGFSRNLGTCDRGALEVQASDQLVPVPSSSPQEEDNTQNNEETPSEQNQNTQETEAAGGCALEIHSHTSSAFFFLVFFSGLMVIGWRRLSPTPYCSRFL
;
A
#
# COMPACT_ATOMS: atom_id res chain seq x y z
N THR A 1 -13.79 7.88 79.40
CA THR A 1 -12.36 8.24 79.59
C THR A 1 -11.50 7.14 78.95
N PHE A 2 -10.41 7.40 78.24
CA PHE A 2 -9.80 8.69 77.88
C PHE A 2 -9.10 8.65 76.49
N THR A 3 -9.71 8.05 75.46
CA THR A 3 -9.15 8.05 74.07
C THR A 3 -10.20 8.26 72.98
N ALA A 4 -11.39 7.67 73.11
CA ALA A 4 -12.46 7.73 72.10
C ALA A 4 -12.95 9.16 71.73
N SER A 5 -12.65 10.17 72.56
CA SER A 5 -12.99 11.57 72.28
C SER A 5 -11.98 12.32 71.40
N LEU A 6 -10.80 11.73 71.12
CA LEU A 6 -9.75 12.39 70.33
C LEU A 6 -9.87 12.09 68.82
N ALA A 7 -10.26 10.87 68.46
CA ALA A 7 -10.46 10.47 67.06
C ALA A 7 -11.59 11.27 66.38
N LEU A 8 -12.69 11.57 67.10
CA LEU A 8 -13.78 12.40 66.59
C LEU A 8 -13.36 13.86 66.31
N PHE A 9 -12.30 14.36 66.96
CA PHE A 9 -11.78 15.71 66.71
C PHE A 9 -10.93 15.78 65.43
N THR A 10 -10.20 14.70 65.11
CA THR A 10 -9.38 14.63 63.89
C THR A 10 -10.22 14.45 62.61
N LEU A 11 -11.33 13.70 62.66
CA LEU A 11 -12.25 13.59 61.51
C LEU A 11 -12.89 14.94 61.12
N SER A 12 -13.16 15.82 62.11
CA SER A 12 -13.67 17.18 61.83
C SER A 12 -12.64 18.06 61.08
N LEU A 13 -11.35 17.90 61.38
CA LEU A 13 -10.28 18.67 60.76
C LEU A 13 -9.97 18.20 59.33
N LEU A 14 -10.13 16.90 59.04
CA LEU A 14 -9.98 16.36 57.69
C LEU A 14 -11.07 16.92 56.74
N SER A 15 -12.31 17.06 57.22
CA SER A 15 -13.43 17.61 56.44
C SER A 15 -13.16 19.04 55.93
N LEU A 16 -12.60 19.92 56.76
CA LEU A 16 -12.24 21.29 56.36
C LEU A 16 -11.04 21.38 55.39
N MET A 17 -10.22 20.33 55.29
CA MET A 17 -9.11 20.29 54.33
C MET A 17 -9.59 19.90 52.93
N VAL A 18 -10.43 18.85 52.81
CA VAL A 18 -10.93 18.39 51.49
C VAL A 18 -11.71 19.49 50.76
N PHE A 19 -12.56 20.23 51.47
CA PHE A 19 -13.32 21.35 50.90
C PHE A 19 -12.46 22.54 50.41
N ARG A 20 -11.19 22.64 50.85
CA ARG A 20 -10.24 23.67 50.39
C ARG A 20 -9.45 23.27 49.14
N VAL A 21 -9.34 21.97 48.85
CA VAL A 21 -8.64 21.49 47.64
C VAL A 21 -9.53 21.63 46.40
N PHE A 22 -10.80 21.20 46.49
CA PHE A 22 -11.74 21.25 45.36
C PHE A 22 -11.93 22.65 44.78
N ARG A 23 -12.03 23.69 45.64
CA ARG A 23 -12.23 25.07 45.18
C ARG A 23 -11.00 25.71 44.50
N LYS A 24 -9.81 25.10 44.61
CA LYS A 24 -8.62 25.53 43.87
C LYS A 24 -8.54 24.90 42.47
N LYS A 25 -8.86 23.60 42.34
CA LYS A 25 -8.76 22.91 41.03
C LYS A 25 -9.73 23.47 39.99
N VAL A 26 -10.97 23.78 40.34
CA VAL A 26 -11.95 24.33 39.38
C VAL A 26 -11.55 25.71 38.85
N VAL A 27 -11.00 26.58 39.72
CA VAL A 27 -10.49 27.90 39.28
C VAL A 27 -9.23 27.75 38.44
N LEU A 28 -8.36 26.78 38.74
CA LEU A 28 -7.17 26.49 37.94
C LEU A 28 -7.54 25.98 36.54
N PHE A 29 -8.54 25.09 36.42
CA PHE A 29 -8.96 24.53 35.14
C PHE A 29 -9.60 25.59 34.22
N VAL A 30 -10.47 26.46 34.77
CA VAL A 30 -11.06 27.59 34.02
C VAL A 30 -10.02 28.68 33.68
N PHE A 31 -8.92 28.79 34.44
CA PHE A 31 -7.78 29.60 34.01
C PHE A 31 -7.00 28.91 32.89
N LEU A 32 -6.76 27.60 32.97
CA LEU A 32 -5.99 26.86 31.95
C LEU A 32 -6.69 26.90 30.59
N SER A 33 -8.02 26.71 30.56
CA SER A 33 -8.83 26.83 29.33
C SER A 33 -9.05 28.27 28.84
N LEU A 34 -8.50 29.28 29.54
CA LEU A 34 -8.41 30.68 29.08
C LEU A 34 -6.99 31.08 28.67
N PHE A 35 -6.04 30.12 28.72
CA PHE A 35 -4.69 30.23 28.17
C PHE A 35 -4.46 29.27 26.99
N LEU A 36 -5.46 28.42 26.68
CA LEU A 36 -5.60 27.69 25.41
C LEU A 36 -6.51 28.49 24.46
N SER A 37 -6.09 29.70 24.12
CA SER A 37 -6.22 30.13 22.72
C SER A 37 -5.27 29.25 21.88
N PRO A 38 -5.43 29.17 20.54
CA PRO A 38 -4.25 28.91 19.73
C PRO A 38 -3.16 29.92 20.12
N ASN A 39 -1.90 29.49 20.13
CA ASN A 39 -0.82 30.47 20.14
C ASN A 39 -1.00 31.36 18.90
N LEU A 40 -0.65 32.64 19.01
CA LEU A 40 -0.30 33.36 17.78
C LEU A 40 1.02 32.71 17.34
N VAL A 41 0.93 31.81 16.35
CA VAL A 41 2.07 31.40 15.53
C VAL A 41 2.58 32.67 14.86
N TRP A 42 3.88 32.92 14.95
CA TRP A 42 4.53 34.10 14.39
C TRP A 42 5.32 33.65 13.18
N SER A 43 4.65 33.65 12.01
CA SER A 43 5.34 33.58 10.73
C SER A 43 6.36 34.73 10.65
N THR A 44 7.60 34.36 10.37
CA THR A 44 8.81 35.18 10.34
C THR A 44 9.31 35.24 8.91
N THR A 45 9.44 36.44 8.36
CA THR A 45 10.02 36.64 7.03
C THR A 45 11.53 36.85 7.14
N PHE A 46 12.32 35.88 6.68
CA PHE A 46 13.76 36.01 6.46
C PHE A 46 14.03 36.55 5.05
N THR A 47 15.01 37.44 4.92
CA THR A 47 15.34 38.09 3.64
C THR A 47 16.79 37.81 3.27
N VAL A 48 16.98 36.79 2.42
CA VAL A 48 18.29 36.37 1.90
C VAL A 48 18.87 37.47 1.03
N ASN A 49 20.04 37.98 1.41
CA ASN A 49 20.70 39.13 0.79
C ASN A 49 22.18 38.87 0.43
N SER A 50 22.61 37.61 0.48
CA SER A 50 23.93 37.18 -0.01
C SER A 50 23.85 35.84 -0.73
N MET A 51 24.71 35.66 -1.74
CA MET A 51 24.94 34.38 -2.43
C MET A 51 25.88 33.44 -1.66
N ALA A 52 26.45 33.88 -0.54
CA ALA A 52 27.33 33.05 0.27
C ALA A 52 26.58 31.85 0.85
N ASP A 53 27.28 30.73 0.99
CA ASP A 53 26.77 29.52 1.63
C ASP A 53 27.49 29.30 2.97
N PHE A 54 26.94 29.87 4.04
CA PHE A 54 27.40 29.71 5.41
C PHE A 54 26.21 29.45 6.33
N PRO A 55 26.37 28.64 7.39
CA PRO A 55 25.31 28.40 8.38
C PRO A 55 25.08 29.64 9.27
N ASP A 56 23.97 29.62 10.01
CA ASP A 56 23.67 30.68 10.99
C ASP A 56 24.65 30.66 12.18
N HIS A 57 24.82 31.81 12.83
CA HIS A 57 25.68 31.96 14.02
C HIS A 57 24.96 31.63 15.35
N ASN A 58 23.64 31.74 15.47
CA ASN A 58 22.88 31.67 16.74
C ASN A 58 21.56 30.86 16.74
N LEU A 59 21.35 29.88 15.84
CA LEU A 59 20.21 28.92 15.79
C LEU A 59 19.07 29.14 16.82
N GLY A 60 17.93 29.65 16.32
CA GLY A 60 16.69 29.87 17.07
C GLY A 60 16.64 31.21 17.81
N ASP A 61 17.32 32.25 17.32
CA ASP A 61 17.23 33.62 17.89
C ASP A 61 16.32 34.59 17.09
N HIS A 62 15.78 34.10 15.98
CA HIS A 62 14.93 34.75 14.96
C HIS A 62 15.67 35.80 14.11
N LEU A 63 16.98 35.66 13.92
CA LEU A 63 17.81 36.56 13.09
C LEU A 63 18.77 35.75 12.23
N CYS A 64 18.47 35.66 10.93
CA CYS A 64 19.38 35.13 9.91
C CYS A 64 20.66 35.99 9.81
N GLU A 65 21.72 35.59 10.51
CA GLU A 65 23.02 36.28 10.67
C GLU A 65 24.22 35.33 10.47
N ALA A 66 24.58 35.08 9.20
CA ALA A 66 25.81 34.37 8.83
C ALA A 66 27.02 35.32 8.70
N GLU A 67 28.23 34.87 9.09
CA GLU A 67 29.48 35.65 8.97
C GLU A 67 30.15 35.50 7.60
N ASP A 68 29.70 36.25 6.58
CA ASP A 68 30.45 36.33 5.31
C ASP A 68 31.70 37.20 5.46
N GLY A 69 32.85 36.53 5.48
CA GLY A 69 34.18 37.11 5.65
C GLY A 69 34.38 37.65 7.07
N LYS A 70 33.67 38.73 7.39
CA LYS A 70 33.41 39.29 8.74
C LYS A 70 32.40 40.48 8.70
N GLU A 71 31.48 40.49 7.72
CA GLU A 71 30.21 41.22 7.77
C GLU A 71 29.09 40.22 8.11
N LEU A 72 27.92 40.69 8.54
CA LEU A 72 26.77 39.81 8.81
C LEU A 72 25.75 39.96 7.68
N VAL A 73 25.35 38.83 7.11
CA VAL A 73 24.44 38.72 5.96
C VAL A 73 23.45 37.59 6.20
N CYS A 74 22.31 37.63 5.52
CA CYS A 74 21.39 36.50 5.49
C CYS A 74 21.65 35.66 4.23
N THR A 75 22.11 34.44 4.44
CA THR A 75 22.31 33.41 3.41
C THR A 75 21.11 32.48 3.37
N LEU A 76 20.89 31.74 2.28
CA LEU A 76 19.81 30.74 2.21
C LEU A 76 19.93 29.65 3.29
N ARG A 77 21.14 29.15 3.55
CA ARG A 77 21.40 28.13 4.59
C ARG A 77 21.03 28.64 5.98
N ALA A 78 21.50 29.82 6.37
CA ALA A 78 21.09 30.45 7.64
C ALA A 78 19.58 30.72 7.74
N ALA A 79 18.91 31.14 6.67
CA ALA A 79 17.47 31.38 6.67
C ALA A 79 16.65 30.10 6.91
N ILE A 80 17.05 29.00 6.28
CA ILE A 80 16.44 27.67 6.49
C ILE A 80 16.74 27.16 7.90
N GLN A 81 17.97 27.33 8.38
CA GLN A 81 18.37 26.91 9.72
C GLN A 81 17.65 27.67 10.84
N GLU A 82 17.36 28.96 10.67
CA GLU A 82 16.49 29.69 11.61
C GLU A 82 15.04 29.21 11.52
N ALA A 83 14.48 29.06 10.32
CA ALA A 83 13.10 28.57 10.14
C ALA A 83 12.86 27.19 10.80
N ASN A 84 13.81 26.26 10.65
CA ASN A 84 13.77 24.92 11.28
C ASN A 84 13.75 24.95 12.83
N GLU A 85 14.06 26.08 13.49
CA GLU A 85 14.03 26.25 14.95
C GLU A 85 12.93 27.25 15.41
N VAL A 86 12.15 27.82 14.48
CA VAL A 86 11.09 28.81 14.73
C VAL A 86 9.70 28.20 14.44
N PRO A 87 8.89 27.89 15.47
CA PRO A 87 7.72 27.02 15.27
C PRO A 87 6.60 27.56 14.36
N GLY A 88 6.42 26.89 13.22
CA GLY A 88 5.33 27.05 12.26
C GLY A 88 5.58 28.04 11.13
N THR A 89 4.74 27.97 10.09
CA THR A 89 5.01 28.47 8.71
C THR A 89 5.73 29.82 8.60
N ASP A 90 7.03 29.76 8.31
CA ASP A 90 7.91 30.91 8.05
C ASP A 90 8.05 31.23 6.55
N GLU A 91 8.67 32.36 6.20
CA GLU A 91 8.77 32.87 4.83
C GLU A 91 10.22 33.28 4.50
N ILE A 92 10.75 32.83 3.36
CA ILE A 92 12.06 33.20 2.81
C ILE A 92 11.85 33.95 1.49
N ILE A 93 12.37 35.17 1.42
CA ILE A 93 12.40 36.02 0.23
C ILE A 93 13.83 36.49 -0.08
N PHE A 94 14.10 36.96 -1.29
CA PHE A 94 15.44 37.31 -1.75
C PHE A 94 15.57 38.80 -2.13
N ASP A 95 16.56 39.48 -1.55
CA ASP A 95 16.94 40.88 -1.82
C ASP A 95 18.41 40.92 -2.32
N LEU A 96 18.64 40.34 -3.50
CA LEU A 96 19.91 40.34 -4.23
C LEU A 96 19.95 41.54 -5.24
N PRO A 97 21.12 42.13 -5.64
CA PRO A 97 21.20 43.59 -6.00
C PRO A 97 20.99 44.11 -7.51
N GLU A 98 21.92 44.84 -8.21
CA GLU A 98 21.99 45.57 -9.58
C GLU A 98 22.85 45.04 -10.89
N GLY A 99 23.27 43.74 -11.08
CA GLY A 99 23.88 42.88 -12.21
C GLY A 99 24.18 41.26 -12.13
N GLU A 100 23.50 40.32 -11.36
CA GLU A 100 23.68 38.85 -10.90
C GLU A 100 22.38 38.04 -10.55
N THR A 101 22.48 36.71 -10.22
CA THR A 101 21.34 35.78 -9.99
C THR A 101 21.51 34.48 -9.10
N THR A 102 22.71 34.05 -8.64
CA THR A 102 22.97 32.62 -8.29
C THR A 102 23.66 32.34 -6.94
N ILE A 103 22.97 31.63 -6.04
CA ILE A 103 23.50 31.09 -4.77
C ILE A 103 24.19 29.74 -5.06
N VAL A 104 25.45 29.59 -4.66
CA VAL A 104 26.24 28.36 -4.90
C VAL A 104 26.56 27.71 -3.56
N LEU A 105 26.17 26.45 -3.37
CA LEU A 105 26.52 25.69 -2.17
C LEU A 105 28.02 25.33 -2.17
N THR A 106 28.64 25.47 -1.01
CA THR A 106 30.10 25.32 -0.81
C THR A 106 30.47 24.53 0.44
N GLN A 107 29.54 24.25 1.35
CA GLN A 107 29.78 23.35 2.48
C GLN A 107 29.75 21.89 2.01
N GLU A 108 30.90 21.21 1.97
CA GLU A 108 30.98 19.77 1.68
C GLU A 108 30.40 18.94 2.84
N GLY A 109 29.28 18.25 2.60
CA GLY A 109 28.63 17.30 3.51
C GLY A 109 28.26 15.98 2.81
N VAL A 110 27.62 15.08 3.57
CA VAL A 110 26.76 13.94 3.16
C VAL A 110 26.00 13.45 4.39
N ASP A 111 24.75 12.99 4.21
CA ASP A 111 23.92 12.34 5.23
C ASP A 111 23.79 13.15 6.55
N GLU A 112 23.36 14.42 6.48
CA GLU A 112 23.36 15.33 7.65
C GLU A 112 22.11 16.20 7.77
N ASP A 113 21.08 15.68 8.45
CA ASP A 113 19.72 16.24 8.59
C ASP A 113 19.56 17.65 9.26
N GLN A 114 20.55 18.55 9.30
CA GLN A 114 20.46 19.86 9.99
C GLN A 114 20.86 21.07 9.14
N ALA A 115 20.97 20.91 7.83
CA ALA A 115 21.36 21.92 6.85
C ALA A 115 22.69 22.60 7.19
N LEU A 116 23.59 21.98 7.95
CA LEU A 116 24.88 22.59 8.33
C LEU A 116 25.94 22.41 7.22
N SER A 117 25.82 21.35 6.42
CA SER A 117 26.71 20.99 5.33
C SER A 117 26.00 20.12 4.29
N GLY A 118 26.51 20.09 3.05
CA GLY A 118 25.86 19.35 1.96
C GLY A 118 24.65 20.10 1.41
N ASP A 119 23.53 19.41 1.36
CA ASP A 119 22.21 19.89 0.97
C ASP A 119 21.57 20.85 1.99
N LEU A 120 20.30 21.20 1.79
CA LEU A 120 19.51 22.11 2.62
C LEU A 120 18.27 21.38 3.15
N ASP A 121 18.38 20.88 4.37
CA ASP A 121 17.30 20.18 5.10
C ASP A 121 16.21 21.13 5.59
N ILE A 122 14.95 20.78 5.36
CA ILE A 122 13.77 21.56 5.78
C ILE A 122 12.87 20.66 6.65
N ARG A 123 12.54 21.13 7.86
CA ARG A 123 11.97 20.32 8.96
C ARG A 123 10.84 20.98 9.76
N ASP A 124 10.48 22.23 9.43
CA ASP A 124 9.24 22.91 9.86
C ASP A 124 8.64 23.59 8.62
N ASP A 125 7.37 24.03 8.71
CA ASP A 125 6.61 24.58 7.59
C ASP A 125 7.28 25.85 7.01
N LEU A 126 7.37 25.97 5.68
CA LEU A 126 8.22 27.00 5.05
C LEU A 126 7.76 27.46 3.65
N ILE A 127 7.72 28.76 3.40
CA ILE A 127 7.48 29.33 2.07
C ILE A 127 8.78 29.95 1.54
N ILE A 128 9.29 29.51 0.39
CA ILE A 128 10.49 30.06 -0.27
C ILE A 128 10.09 30.68 -1.60
N THR A 129 10.01 32.02 -1.65
CA THR A 129 9.64 32.79 -2.86
C THR A 129 10.85 33.49 -3.47
N GLY A 130 11.36 32.92 -4.56
CA GLY A 130 12.39 33.49 -5.42
C GLY A 130 11.88 34.61 -6.32
N ASN A 131 12.81 35.40 -6.87
CA ASN A 131 12.54 36.49 -7.81
C ASN A 131 12.31 35.99 -9.27
N GLY A 132 11.86 34.75 -9.42
CA GLY A 132 11.77 34.01 -10.69
C GLY A 132 13.06 33.24 -11.01
N PRO A 133 12.98 32.09 -11.72
CA PRO A 133 14.13 31.17 -11.88
C PRO A 133 15.36 31.79 -12.55
N LYS A 134 15.14 32.77 -13.44
CA LYS A 134 16.20 33.60 -14.05
C LYS A 134 17.02 34.36 -13.00
N ASN A 135 16.42 34.79 -11.89
CA ASN A 135 16.99 35.71 -10.89
C ASN A 135 17.28 35.06 -9.53
N THR A 136 16.82 33.82 -9.30
CA THR A 136 17.06 33.08 -8.06
C THR A 136 17.40 31.63 -8.40
N THR A 137 18.68 31.40 -8.69
CA THR A 137 19.25 30.06 -8.90
C THR A 137 19.95 29.59 -7.64
N ILE A 138 19.78 28.32 -7.30
CA ILE A 138 20.42 27.60 -6.19
C ILE A 138 21.17 26.43 -6.82
N ASP A 139 22.48 26.40 -6.64
CA ASP A 139 23.41 25.50 -7.35
C ASP A 139 24.22 24.68 -6.33
N ALA A 140 23.95 23.38 -6.23
CA ALA A 140 24.66 22.49 -5.32
C ALA A 140 26.05 22.07 -5.81
N ASN A 141 26.51 22.57 -6.97
CA ASN A 141 27.91 22.56 -7.39
C ASN A 141 28.53 21.15 -7.46
N TYR A 142 27.70 20.13 -7.67
CA TYR A 142 28.04 18.71 -7.59
C TYR A 142 28.71 18.28 -6.25
N LEU A 143 28.42 18.97 -5.14
CA LEU A 143 28.88 18.60 -3.80
C LEU A 143 27.99 17.55 -3.16
N ASP A 144 26.68 17.78 -3.14
CA ASP A 144 25.65 16.91 -2.59
C ASP A 144 24.32 17.16 -3.34
N ARG A 145 23.16 16.76 -2.80
CA ARG A 145 21.83 17.18 -3.28
C ARG A 145 21.61 18.70 -3.10
N VAL A 146 20.45 19.24 -3.52
CA VAL A 146 20.10 20.65 -3.26
C VAL A 146 19.20 20.80 -2.02
N PHE A 147 18.15 19.97 -1.91
CA PHE A 147 17.17 20.01 -0.82
C PHE A 147 16.79 18.60 -0.35
N GLU A 148 16.61 18.42 0.96
CA GLU A 148 15.86 17.31 1.55
C GLU A 148 14.77 17.85 2.49
N ILE A 149 13.58 17.26 2.45
CA ILE A 149 12.38 17.80 3.11
C ILE A 149 11.75 16.70 3.97
N PHE A 150 11.63 16.95 5.27
CA PHE A 150 11.15 16.02 6.29
C PHE A 150 9.93 16.60 7.04
N ASN A 151 8.78 15.91 7.02
CA ASN A 151 7.58 16.23 7.82
C ASN A 151 7.21 17.73 7.85
N ALA A 152 7.22 18.39 6.69
CA ALA A 152 6.95 19.83 6.58
C ALA A 152 5.95 20.15 5.45
N GLU A 153 5.11 21.17 5.64
CA GLU A 153 4.36 21.82 4.55
C GLU A 153 5.17 22.98 3.96
N ILE A 154 5.54 22.87 2.69
CA ILE A 154 6.50 23.78 2.04
C ILE A 154 6.03 24.23 0.66
N GLU A 155 6.22 25.52 0.36
CA GLU A 155 6.00 26.12 -0.97
C GLU A 155 7.34 26.62 -1.55
N LEU A 156 7.77 26.04 -2.68
CA LEU A 156 8.94 26.47 -3.45
C LEU A 156 8.49 27.22 -4.71
N ARG A 157 8.65 28.55 -4.74
CA ARG A 157 8.10 29.40 -5.81
C ARG A 157 9.17 30.20 -6.52
N GLY A 158 9.22 30.13 -7.86
CA GLY A 158 10.08 30.97 -8.69
C GLY A 158 11.59 30.72 -8.53
N LEU A 159 12.01 29.46 -8.33
CA LEU A 159 13.41 29.07 -8.11
C LEU A 159 14.00 28.34 -9.32
N ARG A 160 15.33 28.37 -9.49
CA ARG A 160 16.08 27.39 -10.29
C ARG A 160 16.97 26.55 -9.39
N ILE A 161 16.99 25.24 -9.60
CA ILE A 161 17.61 24.23 -8.73
C ILE A 161 18.56 23.39 -9.58
N LEU A 162 19.88 23.52 -9.36
CA LEU A 162 20.95 23.03 -10.23
C LEU A 162 21.97 22.10 -9.56
N HIS A 163 22.52 21.20 -10.38
CA HIS A 163 23.76 20.46 -10.16
C HIS A 163 23.87 19.67 -8.84
N GLY A 164 22.74 19.37 -8.19
CA GLY A 164 22.71 18.42 -7.09
C GLY A 164 23.14 17.04 -7.57
N VAL A 165 23.90 16.31 -6.74
CA VAL A 165 24.50 15.04 -7.14
C VAL A 165 24.56 14.00 -6.04
N ILE A 166 24.06 12.80 -6.36
CA ILE A 166 24.16 11.63 -5.50
C ILE A 166 25.27 10.72 -6.03
N LYS A 167 26.13 10.25 -5.12
CA LYS A 167 27.36 9.49 -5.45
C LYS A 167 27.42 8.09 -4.81
N ASP A 168 26.54 7.82 -3.85
CA ASP A 168 26.51 6.58 -3.06
C ASP A 168 25.85 5.39 -3.78
N GLY A 169 25.05 5.65 -4.81
CA GLY A 169 24.26 4.66 -5.54
C GLY A 169 23.05 4.10 -4.78
N ILE A 170 22.60 4.72 -3.69
CA ILE A 170 21.44 4.28 -2.90
C ILE A 170 20.43 5.39 -2.58
N SER A 171 20.89 6.63 -2.37
CA SER A 171 20.01 7.75 -2.02
C SER A 171 19.25 8.29 -3.24
N SER A 172 18.16 9.02 -3.01
CA SER A 172 17.25 9.49 -4.07
C SER A 172 17.09 11.01 -4.04
N GLY A 173 16.63 11.59 -5.14
CA GLY A 173 16.29 13.02 -5.24
C GLY A 173 17.50 13.93 -5.37
N ALA A 174 18.27 13.81 -6.46
CA ALA A 174 19.54 14.54 -6.55
C ALA A 174 19.38 16.06 -6.60
N GLY A 175 18.30 16.59 -7.18
CA GLY A 175 17.87 17.97 -6.96
C GLY A 175 17.14 18.11 -5.63
N ILE A 176 15.97 17.48 -5.51
CA ILE A 176 15.09 17.53 -4.33
C ILE A 176 14.71 16.11 -3.89
N ASN A 177 14.88 15.78 -2.62
CA ASN A 177 14.29 14.59 -2.00
C ASN A 177 13.15 14.99 -1.05
N ILE A 178 12.02 14.29 -1.14
CA ILE A 178 10.79 14.60 -0.40
C ILE A 178 10.34 13.35 0.35
N ILE A 179 10.39 13.40 1.69
CA ILE A 179 10.21 12.25 2.59
C ILE A 179 9.43 12.60 3.87
N ASP A 180 9.20 11.59 4.72
CA ASP A 180 8.61 11.71 6.06
C ASP A 180 7.28 12.49 6.08
N HIS A 181 6.31 12.11 5.24
CA HIS A 181 4.94 12.66 5.27
C HIS A 181 4.81 14.14 4.86
N SER A 182 5.82 14.70 4.20
CA SER A 182 5.87 16.10 3.75
C SER A 182 4.80 16.47 2.73
N ARG A 183 4.48 17.77 2.66
CA ARG A 183 3.57 18.35 1.66
C ARG A 183 4.23 19.48 0.90
N VAL A 184 4.69 19.19 -0.32
CA VAL A 184 5.48 20.13 -1.13
C VAL A 184 4.63 20.70 -2.26
N THR A 185 4.58 22.02 -2.38
CA THR A 185 4.14 22.73 -3.58
C THR A 185 5.36 23.30 -4.28
N ILE A 186 5.50 23.07 -5.58
CA ILE A 186 6.55 23.66 -6.42
C ILE A 186 5.88 24.43 -7.56
N GLU A 187 6.06 25.75 -7.58
CA GLU A 187 5.41 26.63 -8.55
C GLU A 187 6.42 27.48 -9.33
N GLU A 188 6.20 27.64 -10.64
CA GLU A 188 6.95 28.56 -11.52
C GLU A 188 8.49 28.37 -11.47
N SER A 189 8.96 27.14 -11.27
CA SER A 189 10.36 26.80 -10.95
C SER A 189 11.05 25.88 -11.96
N GLU A 190 12.38 25.86 -12.01
CA GLU A 190 13.21 25.07 -12.94
C GLU A 190 14.18 24.12 -12.21
N ILE A 191 14.00 22.80 -12.30
CA ILE A 191 14.86 21.77 -11.70
C ILE A 191 15.72 21.13 -12.80
N LEU A 192 17.00 21.53 -12.90
CA LEU A 192 17.84 21.26 -14.07
C LEU A 192 19.22 20.66 -13.75
N GLU A 193 19.72 19.80 -14.64
CA GLU A 193 21.13 19.33 -14.67
C GLU A 193 21.63 18.67 -13.35
N ASN A 194 20.70 18.16 -12.52
CA ASN A 194 21.00 17.33 -11.35
C ASN A 194 21.33 15.89 -11.77
N GLU A 195 22.21 15.19 -11.05
CA GLU A 195 22.80 13.95 -11.53
C GLU A 195 22.94 12.83 -10.47
N ILE A 196 22.64 11.58 -10.81
CA ILE A 196 22.98 10.41 -9.99
C ILE A 196 24.14 9.68 -10.65
N ARG A 197 25.31 9.71 -9.99
CA ARG A 197 26.57 9.12 -10.44
C ARG A 197 26.84 7.82 -9.71
N ALA A 198 26.52 6.69 -10.35
CA ALA A 198 26.93 5.38 -9.85
C ALA A 198 28.45 5.19 -10.09
N ASP A 199 29.23 5.15 -9.01
CA ASP A 199 30.69 4.96 -9.07
C ASP A 199 31.08 3.58 -9.64
N GLU A 200 32.26 3.46 -10.27
CA GLU A 200 32.75 2.20 -10.88
C GLU A 200 33.07 1.10 -9.84
N GLY A 201 32.03 0.48 -9.28
CA GLY A 201 32.15 -0.62 -8.32
C GLY A 201 30.85 -1.13 -7.69
N LEU A 202 29.75 -0.37 -7.77
CA LEU A 202 28.42 -0.77 -7.31
C LEU A 202 27.68 -1.51 -8.44
N VAL A 203 26.91 -2.55 -8.10
CA VAL A 203 26.35 -3.51 -9.08
C VAL A 203 24.86 -3.79 -8.90
N PHE A 204 24.32 -3.53 -7.70
CA PHE A 204 22.89 -3.64 -7.39
C PHE A 204 22.52 -2.48 -6.47
N ASN A 205 21.31 -1.97 -6.66
CA ASN A 205 20.82 -0.68 -6.20
C ASN A 205 21.49 0.51 -6.91
N THR A 206 20.67 1.53 -7.15
CA THR A 206 20.98 2.81 -7.79
C THR A 206 19.99 3.83 -7.26
N GLY A 207 20.44 5.07 -7.05
CA GLY A 207 19.57 6.17 -6.66
C GLY A 207 18.45 6.43 -7.67
N ARG A 208 17.33 6.96 -7.18
CA ARG A 208 16.08 7.18 -7.93
C ARG A 208 15.79 8.68 -8.04
N GLY A 209 15.24 9.16 -9.16
CA GLY A 209 14.88 10.56 -9.34
C GLY A 209 16.07 11.53 -9.33
N ALA A 210 16.71 11.78 -10.48
CA ALA A 210 17.82 12.74 -10.50
C ALA A 210 17.34 14.19 -10.30
N GLY A 211 16.22 14.60 -10.88
CA GLY A 211 15.63 15.92 -10.59
C GLY A 211 14.94 15.96 -9.23
N ILE A 212 13.91 15.13 -9.07
CA ILE A 212 13.07 15.07 -7.86
C ILE A 212 12.82 13.61 -7.49
N ALA A 213 12.82 13.28 -6.19
CA ALA A 213 12.29 12.03 -5.66
C ALA A 213 11.24 12.29 -4.57
N VAL A 214 10.21 11.45 -4.55
CA VAL A 214 9.11 11.47 -3.57
C VAL A 214 8.96 10.07 -2.97
N SER A 215 8.96 9.97 -1.65
CA SER A 215 8.61 8.75 -0.91
C SER A 215 7.72 9.13 0.26
N GLU A 216 6.56 8.49 0.39
CA GLU A 216 5.58 8.80 1.45
C GLU A 216 5.36 10.32 1.65
N SER A 217 5.04 11.07 0.58
CA SER A 217 4.83 12.52 0.63
C SER A 217 4.02 13.06 -0.55
N THR A 218 3.41 14.25 -0.38
CA THR A 218 2.65 14.99 -1.42
C THR A 218 3.56 15.90 -2.24
N LEU A 219 3.33 15.97 -3.55
CA LEU A 219 3.98 16.92 -4.47
C LEU A 219 2.96 17.55 -5.43
N LEU A 220 2.75 18.87 -5.31
CA LEU A 220 1.97 19.69 -6.25
C LEU A 220 2.93 20.52 -7.12
N LEU A 221 3.21 20.06 -8.35
CA LEU A 221 4.15 20.71 -9.27
C LEU A 221 3.39 21.48 -10.36
N SER A 222 3.46 22.82 -10.37
CA SER A 222 2.76 23.65 -11.35
C SER A 222 3.62 24.69 -12.06
N ARG A 223 3.30 24.96 -13.34
CA ARG A 223 3.96 25.97 -14.21
C ARG A 223 5.50 25.86 -14.25
N SER A 224 6.01 24.65 -14.04
CA SER A 224 7.41 24.37 -13.74
C SER A 224 8.09 23.53 -14.82
N LEU A 225 9.43 23.46 -14.77
CA LEU A 225 10.28 22.76 -15.72
C LEU A 225 11.19 21.77 -14.99
N VAL A 226 11.18 20.50 -15.36
CA VAL A 226 12.13 19.48 -14.88
C VAL A 226 12.89 18.97 -16.11
N ALA A 227 14.17 19.34 -16.27
CA ALA A 227 14.88 19.08 -17.52
C ALA A 227 16.39 18.81 -17.41
N ASN A 228 16.93 18.06 -18.36
CA ASN A 228 18.35 17.68 -18.45
C ASN A 228 18.92 16.91 -17.24
N ASN A 229 18.08 16.44 -16.31
CA ASN A 229 18.54 15.66 -15.15
C ASN A 229 18.99 14.25 -15.61
N LEU A 230 20.05 13.71 -14.99
CA LEU A 230 20.80 12.56 -15.52
C LEU A 230 21.04 11.47 -14.47
N ILE A 231 20.62 10.24 -14.73
CA ILE A 231 21.13 9.06 -14.01
C ILE A 231 22.15 8.35 -14.89
N SER A 232 23.42 8.41 -14.49
CA SER A 232 24.56 7.82 -15.22
C SER A 232 24.98 6.50 -14.59
N ALA A 233 24.19 5.43 -14.82
CA ALA A 233 24.55 4.09 -14.37
C ALA A 233 25.68 3.47 -15.21
N VAL A 234 26.53 2.66 -14.57
CA VAL A 234 27.66 1.97 -15.23
C VAL A 234 27.15 0.87 -16.16
N LYS A 235 27.91 0.62 -17.23
CA LYS A 235 27.43 -0.10 -18.42
C LYS A 235 26.99 -1.56 -18.21
N ASP A 236 25.96 -1.88 -18.98
CA ASP A 236 25.57 -3.20 -19.50
C ASP A 236 24.69 -4.13 -18.63
N HIS A 237 24.65 -4.04 -17.29
CA HIS A 237 23.68 -4.81 -16.45
C HIS A 237 23.30 -4.05 -15.17
N VAL A 238 22.14 -3.39 -15.15
CA VAL A 238 21.54 -2.80 -13.93
C VAL A 238 20.02 -2.99 -13.99
N TYR A 239 19.43 -3.45 -12.88
CA TYR A 239 17.99 -3.52 -12.63
C TYR A 239 17.67 -2.56 -11.46
N GLY A 240 16.51 -1.90 -11.46
CA GLY A 240 16.10 -1.01 -10.35
C GLY A 240 16.55 0.45 -10.44
N THR A 241 16.90 0.95 -11.63
CA THR A 241 17.14 2.38 -11.90
C THR A 241 15.85 3.06 -12.38
N LEU A 242 15.32 4.01 -11.62
CA LEU A 242 13.93 4.50 -11.75
C LEU A 242 13.88 6.05 -11.75
N GLY A 243 13.26 6.64 -12.78
CA GLY A 243 12.93 8.07 -12.83
C GLY A 243 14.10 9.00 -13.16
N GLY A 244 14.24 9.40 -14.43
CA GLY A 244 15.29 10.34 -14.85
C GLY A 244 15.05 11.78 -14.38
N GLY A 245 13.84 12.31 -14.57
CA GLY A 245 13.43 13.64 -14.09
C GLY A 245 12.82 13.58 -12.70
N LEU A 246 11.65 12.93 -12.58
CA LEU A 246 10.95 12.66 -11.32
C LEU A 246 10.89 11.15 -11.06
N TYR A 247 11.08 10.78 -9.80
CA TYR A 247 10.70 9.48 -9.25
C TYR A 247 9.66 9.67 -8.15
N VAL A 248 8.63 8.85 -8.16
CA VAL A 248 7.68 8.65 -7.06
C VAL A 248 7.75 7.18 -6.67
N GLY A 249 7.85 6.89 -5.38
CA GLY A 249 7.78 5.51 -4.87
C GLY A 249 6.37 4.93 -4.93
N ALA A 250 6.17 3.79 -4.28
CA ALA A 250 4.85 3.49 -3.75
C ALA A 250 4.54 4.58 -2.71
N ILE A 251 3.42 5.27 -2.86
CA ILE A 251 2.98 6.30 -1.91
C ILE A 251 1.50 6.08 -1.55
N PRO A 252 1.05 6.62 -0.40
CA PRO A 252 -0.35 6.78 -0.05
C PRO A 252 -1.23 7.62 -1.03
N LEU A 253 -2.49 7.21 -1.28
CA LEU A 253 -3.58 7.97 -1.96
C LEU A 253 -3.98 9.27 -1.21
N PHE A 254 -3.60 9.43 0.08
CA PHE A 254 -3.72 10.68 0.84
C PHE A 254 -2.56 11.62 0.59
N TYR A 255 -1.51 11.16 -0.11
CA TYR A 255 -0.58 12.04 -0.76
C TYR A 255 -0.96 12.20 -2.22
N GLU A 256 -1.13 13.45 -2.63
CA GLU A 256 -1.35 13.76 -4.03
C GLU A 256 0.00 14.00 -4.71
N VAL A 257 0.27 13.33 -5.83
CA VAL A 257 1.25 13.82 -6.80
C VAL A 257 0.49 14.34 -8.00
N SER A 258 0.42 15.67 -8.08
CA SER A 258 -0.33 16.43 -9.07
C SER A 258 0.63 17.31 -9.85
N ILE A 259 0.59 17.20 -11.17
CA ILE A 259 1.47 17.96 -12.06
C ILE A 259 0.59 18.69 -13.07
N GLU A 260 0.63 20.02 -13.05
CA GLU A 260 -0.17 20.85 -13.96
C GLU A 260 0.66 21.90 -14.72
N ASN A 261 0.33 22.09 -16.01
CA ASN A 261 0.92 23.14 -16.86
C ASN A 261 2.47 23.13 -16.83
N SER A 262 3.09 21.96 -16.75
CA SER A 262 4.54 21.82 -16.53
C SER A 262 5.23 21.04 -17.65
N THR A 263 6.51 21.31 -17.87
CA THR A 263 7.33 20.68 -18.91
C THR A 263 8.37 19.73 -18.29
N PHE A 264 8.46 18.52 -18.83
CA PHE A 264 9.52 17.54 -18.53
C PHE A 264 10.32 17.28 -19.80
N SER A 265 11.58 17.72 -19.86
CA SER A 265 12.34 17.72 -21.13
C SER A 265 13.78 17.23 -21.02
N ASN A 266 14.22 16.39 -21.98
CA ASN A 266 15.60 15.91 -22.08
C ASN A 266 16.18 15.22 -20.81
N ASN A 267 15.37 14.73 -19.88
CA ASN A 267 15.88 13.96 -18.74
C ASN A 267 16.36 12.57 -19.23
N VAL A 268 17.49 12.09 -18.69
CA VAL A 268 18.20 10.92 -19.23
C VAL A 268 18.52 9.89 -18.15
N MET A 269 18.14 8.65 -18.41
CA MET A 269 18.36 7.50 -17.55
C MET A 269 19.17 6.44 -18.34
N LEU A 270 20.49 6.43 -18.15
CA LEU A 270 21.40 5.53 -18.88
C LEU A 270 21.30 4.08 -18.36
N GLY A 271 20.82 3.17 -19.21
CA GLY A 271 20.76 1.74 -18.94
C GLY A 271 20.03 1.00 -20.07
N SER A 272 20.16 -0.32 -20.14
CA SER A 272 19.43 -1.15 -21.12
C SER A 272 18.17 -1.79 -20.56
N GLN A 273 17.91 -1.64 -19.26
CA GLN A 273 16.72 -2.13 -18.54
C GLN A 273 16.12 -1.03 -17.64
N SER A 274 16.48 0.23 -17.87
CA SER A 274 16.16 1.36 -17.00
C SER A 274 14.84 2.03 -17.37
N GLN A 275 14.07 2.49 -16.38
CA GLN A 275 12.63 2.80 -16.51
C GLN A 275 12.33 4.29 -16.25
N GLY A 276 11.36 4.84 -16.98
CA GLY A 276 10.80 6.19 -16.73
C GLY A 276 11.81 7.32 -16.99
N GLY A 277 12.11 7.60 -18.26
CA GLY A 277 13.11 8.61 -18.61
C GLY A 277 12.76 10.03 -18.14
N ALA A 278 11.47 10.39 -18.17
CA ALA A 278 10.94 11.66 -17.65
C ALA A 278 10.43 11.50 -16.22
N ILE A 279 9.46 10.61 -16.03
CA ILE A 279 8.78 10.36 -14.76
C ILE A 279 8.65 8.85 -14.56
N TYR A 280 8.90 8.40 -13.34
CA TYR A 280 8.59 7.07 -12.86
C TYR A 280 7.63 7.16 -11.67
N SER A 281 6.54 6.40 -11.70
CA SER A 281 5.72 6.05 -10.53
C SER A 281 5.97 4.60 -10.16
N GLY A 282 6.02 4.29 -8.86
CA GLY A 282 6.23 2.94 -8.35
C GLY A 282 5.03 2.01 -8.49
N ASP A 283 5.26 0.75 -8.16
CA ASP A 283 4.22 -0.26 -7.97
C ASP A 283 3.43 0.10 -6.70
N GLY A 284 2.41 0.92 -6.93
CA GLY A 284 1.44 1.45 -5.99
C GLY A 284 0.43 2.24 -6.81
N ASP A 285 -0.84 2.19 -6.40
CA ASP A 285 -1.95 2.60 -7.26
C ASP A 285 -2.26 4.11 -7.26
N THR A 286 -1.31 4.94 -6.80
CA THR A 286 -1.37 6.40 -6.93
C THR A 286 -1.13 6.78 -8.38
N ALA A 287 -2.20 6.82 -9.16
CA ALA A 287 -2.17 7.31 -10.52
C ALA A 287 -1.84 8.81 -10.53
N ILE A 288 -0.56 9.14 -10.76
CA ILE A 288 -0.05 10.53 -10.78
C ILE A 288 -0.93 11.38 -11.70
N SER A 289 -1.42 12.50 -11.17
CA SER A 289 -2.40 13.36 -11.84
C SER A 289 -1.69 14.31 -12.80
N LEU A 290 -1.56 13.91 -14.07
CA LEU A 290 -0.96 14.71 -15.13
C LEU A 290 -2.05 15.50 -15.87
N ASN A 291 -2.07 16.81 -15.66
CA ASN A 291 -3.01 17.74 -16.29
C ASN A 291 -2.24 18.76 -17.14
N ASN A 292 -2.51 18.86 -18.44
CA ASN A 292 -1.96 19.93 -19.27
C ASN A 292 -0.40 19.96 -19.30
N ASN A 293 0.32 18.83 -19.38
CA ASN A 293 1.79 18.82 -19.34
C ASN A 293 2.47 18.54 -20.70
N THR A 294 3.75 18.89 -20.81
CA THR A 294 4.57 18.65 -22.00
C THR A 294 5.79 17.79 -21.65
N ILE A 295 5.73 16.49 -21.93
CA ILE A 295 6.72 15.49 -21.50
C ILE A 295 7.46 14.93 -22.73
N VAL A 296 8.58 15.55 -23.10
CA VAL A 296 9.22 15.33 -24.42
C VAL A 296 10.74 15.18 -24.42
N ASN A 297 11.29 14.46 -25.41
CA ASN A 297 12.73 14.22 -25.61
C ASN A 297 13.49 13.52 -24.46
N ASN A 298 12.80 13.06 -23.42
CA ASN A 298 13.39 12.28 -22.33
C ASN A 298 13.80 10.88 -22.84
N ARG A 299 14.66 10.17 -22.09
CA ARG A 299 15.40 9.00 -22.60
C ARG A 299 15.73 7.95 -21.54
N SER A 300 15.35 6.69 -21.77
CA SER A 300 15.61 5.54 -20.87
C SER A 300 15.91 4.24 -21.65
N GLY A 301 16.21 3.15 -20.96
CA GLY A 301 16.31 1.81 -21.55
C GLY A 301 14.97 1.24 -22.01
N ILE A 302 13.91 1.45 -21.21
CA ILE A 302 12.52 1.03 -21.46
C ILE A 302 11.58 2.18 -21.00
N ALA A 303 10.60 2.55 -21.83
CA ALA A 303 9.68 3.70 -21.64
C ALA A 303 10.39 5.04 -21.37
N SER A 304 10.66 5.78 -22.43
CA SER A 304 11.54 6.97 -22.35
C SER A 304 10.84 8.24 -21.88
N GLY A 305 9.51 8.30 -21.90
CA GLY A 305 8.74 9.33 -21.21
C GLY A 305 8.33 8.86 -19.82
N LEU A 306 7.20 8.15 -19.74
CA LEU A 306 6.52 7.77 -18.51
C LEU A 306 6.65 6.27 -18.22
N TRP A 307 6.84 5.92 -16.94
CA TRP A 307 6.73 4.56 -16.41
C TRP A 307 5.83 4.54 -15.17
N GLY A 308 4.87 3.61 -15.08
CA GLY A 308 3.99 3.39 -13.90
C GLY A 308 2.55 3.88 -14.08
N SER A 309 1.87 4.14 -12.95
CA SER A 309 0.45 4.54 -12.87
C SER A 309 0.24 6.04 -13.11
N PHE A 310 -0.72 6.42 -13.98
CA PHE A 310 -1.00 7.83 -14.32
C PHE A 310 -2.47 8.09 -14.68
N HIS A 311 -3.01 9.21 -14.19
CA HIS A 311 -4.19 9.86 -14.76
C HIS A 311 -3.73 10.94 -15.75
N LEU A 312 -4.05 10.81 -17.03
CA LEU A 312 -3.65 11.78 -18.06
C LEU A 312 -4.85 12.54 -18.61
N ARG A 313 -4.82 13.86 -18.50
CA ARG A 313 -5.72 14.79 -19.21
C ARG A 313 -4.92 15.88 -19.92
N ASN A 314 -5.19 16.08 -21.20
CA ASN A 314 -4.63 17.20 -21.97
C ASN A 314 -3.09 17.27 -22.05
N ASN A 315 -2.35 16.15 -21.97
CA ASN A 315 -0.88 16.12 -21.99
C ASN A 315 -0.28 15.79 -23.37
N ILE A 316 0.95 16.22 -23.61
CA ILE A 316 1.82 15.76 -24.71
C ILE A 316 2.87 14.79 -24.14
N VAL A 317 3.02 13.61 -24.74
CA VAL A 317 4.09 12.67 -24.40
C VAL A 317 4.78 12.14 -25.68
N PHE A 318 6.03 12.52 -25.92
CA PHE A 318 6.81 12.20 -27.14
C PHE A 318 8.34 12.19 -26.87
N ASN A 319 8.95 11.00 -26.78
CA ASN A 319 10.26 10.78 -26.16
C ASN A 319 11.16 9.85 -27.01
N GLN A 320 12.42 9.65 -26.59
CA GLN A 320 13.46 9.04 -27.44
C GLN A 320 14.12 7.81 -26.80
N ALA A 321 13.77 6.63 -27.30
CA ALA A 321 14.31 5.34 -26.88
C ALA A 321 15.84 5.29 -26.86
N SER A 322 16.46 4.79 -25.77
CA SER A 322 17.93 4.80 -25.66
C SER A 322 18.66 3.62 -26.31
N VAL A 323 18.03 2.43 -26.38
CA VAL A 323 18.68 1.17 -26.85
C VAL A 323 17.89 0.41 -27.94
N ASP A 324 16.55 0.38 -27.89
CA ASP A 324 15.72 -0.34 -28.87
C ASP A 324 14.69 0.62 -29.52
N PRO A 325 14.65 0.75 -30.87
CA PRO A 325 13.68 1.61 -31.57
C PRO A 325 12.22 1.12 -31.51
N LEU A 326 11.90 0.09 -30.73
CA LEU A 326 10.55 -0.46 -30.53
C LEU A 326 9.90 -0.09 -29.19
N THR A 327 10.57 0.67 -28.29
CA THR A 327 9.96 1.09 -27.01
C THR A 327 8.97 2.23 -27.20
N THR A 328 7.91 2.23 -26.40
CA THR A 328 6.85 3.26 -26.38
C THR A 328 7.23 4.49 -25.54
N ASP A 329 6.48 5.58 -25.72
CA ASP A 329 6.64 6.83 -24.95
C ASP A 329 6.18 6.70 -23.50
N ILE A 330 5.19 5.84 -23.31
CA ILE A 330 4.59 5.48 -22.03
C ILE A 330 4.68 3.96 -21.91
N VAL A 331 5.01 3.46 -20.72
CA VAL A 331 4.66 2.11 -20.24
C VAL A 331 4.03 2.29 -18.87
N GLY A 332 3.13 1.40 -18.51
CA GLY A 332 2.60 1.30 -17.16
C GLY A 332 2.39 -0.16 -16.88
N ASP A 333 2.72 -0.56 -15.67
CA ASP A 333 2.54 -1.92 -15.22
C ASP A 333 1.05 -2.18 -15.06
N ASN A 334 0.55 -3.19 -15.78
CA ASN A 334 -0.77 -3.78 -15.57
C ASN A 334 -1.98 -2.84 -15.80
N SER A 335 -1.85 -1.92 -16.77
CA SER A 335 -2.94 -1.09 -17.34
C SER A 335 -3.42 0.14 -16.54
N ASN A 336 -2.75 0.52 -15.44
CA ASN A 336 -3.05 1.70 -14.62
C ASN A 336 -2.77 3.08 -15.27
N ILE A 337 -2.91 3.18 -16.60
CA ILE A 337 -2.78 4.43 -17.34
C ILE A 337 -4.14 4.82 -17.90
N PHE A 338 -4.79 5.74 -17.18
CA PHE A 338 -6.16 6.17 -17.46
C PHE A 338 -6.16 7.51 -18.18
N SER A 339 -6.49 7.48 -19.47
CA SER A 339 -6.76 8.72 -20.20
C SER A 339 -8.13 9.28 -19.83
N GLN A 340 -8.14 10.49 -19.28
CA GLN A 340 -9.34 11.33 -19.16
C GLN A 340 -9.62 12.09 -20.48
N GLY A 341 -8.77 11.90 -21.50
CA GLY A 341 -8.92 12.45 -22.83
C GLY A 341 -8.01 13.61 -23.18
N HIS A 342 -8.03 13.91 -24.47
CA HIS A 342 -7.32 15.02 -25.10
C HIS A 342 -5.80 14.93 -24.97
N ASN A 343 -5.22 13.75 -24.78
CA ASN A 343 -3.77 13.58 -24.73
C ASN A 343 -3.19 13.33 -26.13
N LEU A 344 -1.96 13.77 -26.39
CA LEU A 344 -1.15 13.30 -27.50
C LEU A 344 -0.07 12.34 -26.99
N VAL A 345 -0.06 11.12 -27.52
CA VAL A 345 1.00 10.13 -27.25
C VAL A 345 1.63 9.71 -28.58
N GLY A 346 2.93 9.95 -28.72
CA GLY A 346 3.66 9.72 -29.97
C GLY A 346 3.73 8.26 -30.38
N ILE A 347 4.01 7.38 -29.42
CA ILE A 347 4.07 5.92 -29.54
C ILE A 347 3.39 5.31 -28.29
N PHE A 348 2.10 4.99 -28.38
CA PHE A 348 1.36 4.39 -27.25
C PHE A 348 1.55 2.86 -27.17
N PRO A 349 1.60 2.26 -25.96
CA PRO A 349 1.62 0.81 -25.74
C PRO A 349 0.21 0.20 -25.82
N ASN A 350 0.13 -1.13 -25.89
CA ASN A 350 -1.15 -1.85 -25.79
C ASN A 350 -1.82 -1.72 -24.40
N THR A 351 -1.10 -1.24 -23.37
CA THR A 351 -1.59 -1.03 -22.00
C THR A 351 -2.08 0.40 -21.72
N TYR A 352 -2.10 1.29 -22.72
CA TYR A 352 -2.63 2.64 -22.58
C TYR A 352 -4.15 2.64 -22.82
N THR A 353 -4.95 2.92 -21.79
CA THR A 353 -6.41 2.96 -21.89
C THR A 353 -6.85 4.26 -22.55
N ALA A 354 -6.86 4.24 -23.89
CA ALA A 354 -7.15 5.37 -24.76
C ALA A 354 -8.60 5.89 -24.63
N HIS A 355 -8.74 7.19 -24.44
CA HIS A 355 -10.02 7.88 -24.56
C HIS A 355 -10.28 8.30 -26.02
N PRO A 356 -11.54 8.31 -26.52
CA PRO A 356 -11.82 8.62 -27.93
C PRO A 356 -11.47 10.04 -28.43
N SER A 357 -10.95 10.93 -27.58
CA SER A 357 -10.42 12.25 -27.97
C SER A 357 -8.89 12.32 -27.99
N ASP A 358 -8.18 11.22 -27.69
CA ASP A 358 -6.72 11.19 -27.73
C ASP A 358 -6.16 11.15 -29.16
N LEU A 359 -4.97 11.72 -29.32
CA LEU A 359 -4.18 11.76 -30.54
C LEU A 359 -3.02 10.78 -30.42
N LEU A 360 -3.12 9.64 -31.09
CA LEU A 360 -2.30 8.46 -30.79
C LEU A 360 -1.52 7.95 -32.00
N GLY A 361 -0.19 7.90 -31.88
CA GLY A 361 0.72 7.36 -32.89
C GLY A 361 1.27 5.96 -32.54
N SER A 362 1.73 5.22 -33.55
CA SER A 362 2.14 3.82 -33.40
C SER A 362 3.62 3.61 -33.69
N VAL A 363 4.18 2.45 -33.31
CA VAL A 363 5.60 2.10 -33.61
C VAL A 363 5.89 2.13 -35.13
N GLU A 364 4.91 1.83 -35.99
CA GLU A 364 5.05 1.92 -37.45
C GLU A 364 4.87 3.35 -38.01
N SER A 365 4.24 4.24 -37.24
CA SER A 365 3.95 5.63 -37.63
C SER A 365 3.77 6.51 -36.37
N PRO A 366 4.86 6.95 -35.73
CA PRO A 366 4.79 7.81 -34.55
C PRO A 366 4.08 9.12 -34.85
N LEU A 367 3.33 9.64 -33.88
CA LEU A 367 2.64 10.93 -34.01
C LEU A 367 3.50 12.04 -33.40
N ASP A 368 4.18 12.77 -34.29
CA ASP A 368 4.97 13.94 -33.92
C ASP A 368 4.04 15.08 -33.44
N PRO A 369 4.22 15.63 -32.22
CA PRO A 369 3.46 16.78 -31.73
C PRO A 369 3.85 18.09 -32.43
N LEU A 370 4.86 18.11 -33.29
CA LEU A 370 5.32 19.27 -34.06
C LEU A 370 5.59 20.48 -33.15
N LEU A 371 6.58 20.30 -32.26
CA LEU A 371 7.08 21.32 -31.33
C LEU A 371 8.42 21.91 -31.79
N GLU A 372 8.69 23.14 -31.36
CA GLU A 372 10.00 23.80 -31.41
C GLU A 372 10.94 23.31 -30.29
N ASP A 373 12.22 23.71 -30.34
CA ASP A 373 13.21 23.40 -29.30
C ASP A 373 12.83 23.98 -27.92
N LEU A 374 13.39 23.44 -26.83
CA LEU A 374 13.17 23.98 -25.47
C LEU A 374 13.82 25.36 -25.34
N VAL A 375 13.03 26.41 -25.23
CA VAL A 375 13.51 27.80 -25.14
C VAL A 375 12.60 28.68 -24.26
N ASN A 376 13.05 29.90 -23.96
CA ASN A 376 12.25 30.91 -23.26
C ASN A 376 11.22 31.56 -24.20
N ASN A 377 9.98 31.08 -24.19
CA ASN A 377 8.85 31.60 -25.00
C ASN A 377 7.96 32.61 -24.23
N GLY A 378 8.56 33.34 -23.28
CA GLY A 378 7.84 34.14 -22.29
C GLY A 378 7.53 33.33 -21.02
N GLY A 379 7.04 34.01 -19.98
CA GLY A 379 6.76 33.40 -18.68
C GLY A 379 7.99 33.17 -17.77
N PRO A 380 7.81 32.42 -16.67
CA PRO A 380 8.84 32.20 -15.66
C PRO A 380 9.83 31.07 -16.01
N THR A 381 9.39 30.06 -16.76
CA THR A 381 10.14 28.82 -17.06
C THR A 381 10.22 28.55 -18.57
N GLN A 382 11.24 27.82 -19.04
CA GLN A 382 11.34 27.46 -20.47
C GLN A 382 10.25 26.46 -20.92
N THR A 383 9.83 26.55 -22.18
CA THR A 383 8.74 25.75 -22.77
C THR A 383 9.10 25.26 -24.18
N HIS A 384 8.28 24.34 -24.70
CA HIS A 384 8.26 23.98 -26.12
C HIS A 384 7.06 24.64 -26.81
N LEU A 385 7.30 25.44 -27.85
CA LEU A 385 6.22 26.11 -28.61
C LEU A 385 5.69 25.21 -29.74
N PRO A 386 4.37 25.07 -29.95
CA PRO A 386 3.82 24.35 -31.10
C PRO A 386 3.99 25.08 -32.43
N TYR A 387 4.37 24.36 -33.50
CA TYR A 387 4.25 24.87 -34.86
C TYR A 387 2.77 25.04 -35.26
N LEU A 388 2.47 26.00 -36.14
CA LEU A 388 1.11 26.29 -36.63
C LEU A 388 0.37 25.14 -37.33
N SER A 389 1.08 24.07 -37.72
CA SER A 389 0.51 22.85 -38.29
C SER A 389 0.40 21.70 -37.29
N SER A 390 0.68 21.96 -36.00
CA SER A 390 0.65 20.94 -34.95
C SER A 390 -0.77 20.40 -34.73
N PRO A 391 -0.91 19.07 -34.52
CA PRO A 391 -2.21 18.46 -34.25
C PRO A 391 -2.78 18.80 -32.86
N ILE A 392 -1.99 19.42 -31.95
CA ILE A 392 -2.43 19.75 -30.58
C ILE A 392 -3.24 21.04 -30.48
N ILE A 393 -3.16 21.92 -31.48
CA ILE A 393 -3.78 23.25 -31.45
C ILE A 393 -5.31 23.10 -31.59
N GLY A 394 -6.06 23.56 -30.58
CA GLY A 394 -7.50 23.33 -30.43
C GLY A 394 -7.90 21.88 -30.16
N GLY A 395 -6.94 20.99 -29.87
CA GLY A 395 -7.19 19.58 -29.58
C GLY A 395 -7.68 19.33 -28.14
N GLY A 396 -7.57 20.33 -27.26
CA GLY A 396 -7.67 20.16 -25.80
C GLY A 396 -9.07 20.13 -25.20
N ASP A 397 -9.13 19.80 -23.91
CA ASP A 397 -10.38 19.73 -23.15
C ASP A 397 -10.90 21.12 -22.75
N ASN A 398 -11.68 21.73 -23.62
CA ASN A 398 -12.40 22.99 -23.39
C ASN A 398 -13.31 23.00 -22.13
N SER A 399 -13.66 21.84 -21.56
CA SER A 399 -14.52 21.78 -20.37
C SER A 399 -13.74 21.82 -19.05
N ASN A 400 -12.45 21.50 -19.07
CA ASN A 400 -11.55 21.54 -17.91
C ASN A 400 -10.21 22.27 -18.23
N CYS A 401 -10.20 23.16 -19.21
CA CYS A 401 -9.04 23.99 -19.56
C CYS A 401 -8.74 24.94 -18.37
N PRO A 402 -7.52 24.96 -17.81
CA PRO A 402 -7.19 25.84 -16.69
C PRO A 402 -7.12 27.30 -17.15
N ASP A 403 -7.34 28.25 -16.25
CA ASP A 403 -7.38 29.68 -16.59
C ASP A 403 -6.06 30.18 -17.23
N LEU A 404 -4.91 29.61 -16.83
CA LEU A 404 -3.56 30.01 -17.28
C LEU A 404 -2.75 28.81 -17.84
N ASP A 405 -1.79 29.09 -18.72
CA ASP A 405 -0.77 28.14 -19.19
C ASP A 405 0.53 28.18 -18.34
N GLN A 406 1.57 27.42 -18.72
CA GLN A 406 2.89 27.39 -18.05
C GLN A 406 3.54 28.78 -17.94
N ARG A 407 3.26 29.67 -18.90
CA ARG A 407 3.83 31.03 -18.94
C ARG A 407 3.09 32.00 -18.05
N GLY A 408 1.88 31.64 -17.60
CA GLY A 408 0.94 32.52 -16.92
C GLY A 408 0.01 33.30 -17.87
N GLU A 409 -0.13 32.87 -19.12
CA GLU A 409 -1.01 33.52 -20.12
C GLU A 409 -2.41 32.89 -20.14
N GLU A 410 -3.47 33.69 -20.39
CA GLU A 410 -4.88 33.23 -20.36
C GLU A 410 -5.17 32.16 -21.45
N ARG A 411 -5.71 30.99 -21.06
CA ARG A 411 -6.08 29.94 -22.02
C ARG A 411 -7.44 30.18 -22.67
N ASN A 412 -7.60 29.73 -23.91
CA ASN A 412 -8.83 29.89 -24.67
C ASN A 412 -9.82 28.78 -24.36
N VAL A 413 -10.69 29.01 -23.38
CA VAL A 413 -11.78 28.09 -22.92
C VAL A 413 -12.77 27.65 -24.04
N GLY A 414 -12.64 28.18 -25.27
CA GLY A 414 -13.38 27.70 -26.45
C GLY A 414 -12.57 26.96 -27.53
N ASN A 415 -11.23 26.92 -27.41
CA ASN A 415 -10.31 26.20 -28.29
C ASN A 415 -8.97 25.93 -27.56
N CYS A 416 -9.03 25.22 -26.43
CA CYS A 416 -7.88 24.88 -25.59
C CYS A 416 -6.87 24.01 -26.37
N ASP A 417 -5.57 24.22 -26.15
CA ASP A 417 -4.51 23.40 -26.75
C ASP A 417 -4.10 22.23 -25.83
N ILE A 418 -3.59 21.14 -26.42
CA ILE A 418 -3.02 20.02 -25.66
C ILE A 418 -1.61 20.38 -25.19
N GLY A 419 -1.33 20.23 -23.90
CA GLY A 419 -0.02 20.44 -23.27
C GLY A 419 0.06 21.68 -22.38
N ALA A 420 1.29 21.98 -21.95
CA ALA A 420 1.60 23.02 -20.96
C ALA A 420 1.46 24.46 -21.46
N LEU A 421 1.28 24.67 -22.77
CA LEU A 421 1.25 25.98 -23.39
C LEU A 421 -0.04 26.15 -24.21
N GLU A 422 -0.59 27.36 -24.22
CA GLU A 422 -1.67 27.76 -25.11
C GLU A 422 -1.12 28.66 -26.23
N VAL A 423 -1.33 28.32 -27.51
CA VAL A 423 -0.85 29.13 -28.64
C VAL A 423 -1.67 30.41 -28.75
N GLN A 424 -1.09 31.51 -28.28
CA GLN A 424 -1.70 32.83 -28.35
C GLN A 424 -1.70 33.37 -29.77
N SER A 425 -2.61 34.29 -30.06
CA SER A 425 -2.63 34.97 -31.37
C SER A 425 -1.35 35.76 -31.67
N GLU A 426 -0.53 36.03 -30.65
CA GLU A 426 0.80 36.66 -30.77
C GLU A 426 1.93 35.64 -31.04
N ASP A 427 1.82 34.40 -30.55
CA ASP A 427 2.68 33.27 -30.93
C ASP A 427 2.47 32.90 -32.42
N VAL A 428 1.23 33.04 -32.91
CA VAL A 428 0.91 32.91 -34.35
C VAL A 428 1.63 33.96 -35.21
N LEU A 429 2.11 35.05 -34.60
CA LEU A 429 2.81 36.14 -35.28
C LEU A 429 4.34 36.04 -35.21
N SER A 430 4.91 35.20 -34.35
CA SER A 430 6.33 34.83 -34.37
C SER A 430 6.61 33.62 -35.29
N THR A 431 5.67 32.67 -35.34
CA THR A 431 5.85 31.35 -36.00
C THR A 431 5.58 31.33 -37.52
N ILE A 432 5.14 32.43 -38.15
CA ILE A 432 4.96 32.49 -39.61
C ILE A 432 6.32 32.44 -40.31
N PRO A 433 6.60 31.43 -41.17
CA PRO A 433 7.86 31.38 -41.90
C PRO A 433 7.93 32.53 -42.91
N PHE A 434 8.89 33.44 -42.74
CA PHE A 434 9.23 34.39 -43.79
C PHE A 434 9.81 33.62 -45.00
N CYS A 435 8.99 33.44 -46.05
CA CYS A 435 9.42 32.89 -47.34
C CYS A 435 10.45 33.84 -47.99
N GLY A 436 11.74 33.62 -47.70
CA GLY A 436 12.86 34.27 -48.38
C GLY A 436 13.72 35.20 -47.51
N ASN A 437 14.93 35.49 -47.99
CA ASN A 437 16.01 36.18 -47.26
C ASN A 437 15.88 37.73 -47.22
N GLY A 438 14.70 38.28 -47.50
CA GLY A 438 14.46 39.73 -47.62
C GLY A 438 15.02 40.37 -48.91
N VAL A 439 15.54 39.58 -49.86
CA VAL A 439 16.03 40.06 -51.16
C VAL A 439 15.35 39.26 -52.28
N ARG A 440 14.59 39.93 -53.15
CA ARG A 440 13.87 39.25 -54.23
C ARG A 440 14.82 38.68 -55.28
N GLU A 441 14.97 37.36 -55.34
CA GLU A 441 15.84 36.70 -56.31
C GLU A 441 15.13 36.45 -57.65
N ALA A 442 15.92 36.15 -58.70
CA ALA A 442 15.45 36.23 -60.09
C ALA A 442 14.53 35.07 -60.55
N GLN A 443 14.04 34.24 -59.62
CA GLN A 443 13.17 33.09 -59.89
C GLN A 443 11.97 32.97 -58.92
N GLU A 444 11.75 33.96 -58.03
CA GLU A 444 10.71 33.93 -56.99
C GLU A 444 9.54 34.87 -57.34
N GLU A 445 8.29 34.40 -57.16
CA GLU A 445 7.10 35.19 -57.50
C GLU A 445 6.67 36.16 -56.38
N CYS A 446 6.96 35.83 -55.11
CA CYS A 446 6.66 36.61 -53.91
C CYS A 446 7.93 37.23 -53.27
N ASP A 447 7.77 38.19 -52.36
CA ASP A 447 8.80 38.58 -51.38
C ASP A 447 8.17 38.80 -49.99
N GLY A 448 8.99 38.75 -48.93
CA GLY A 448 8.55 38.62 -47.53
C GLY A 448 7.93 39.88 -46.89
N GLY A 449 6.98 40.51 -47.58
CA GLY A 449 6.10 41.58 -47.05
C GLY A 449 4.62 41.19 -46.98
N ASP A 450 4.26 40.04 -47.55
CA ASP A 450 2.96 39.38 -47.48
C ASP A 450 3.13 38.09 -46.62
N LEU A 451 2.16 37.70 -45.77
CA LEU A 451 2.22 36.36 -45.14
C LEU A 451 2.03 35.29 -46.22
N CYS A 452 2.26 34.00 -45.93
CA CYS A 452 1.99 32.91 -46.87
C CYS A 452 1.46 31.62 -46.21
N ASP A 453 0.97 30.69 -47.04
CA ASP A 453 0.71 29.28 -46.73
C ASP A 453 2.00 28.44 -46.77
N SER A 454 1.90 27.16 -46.43
CA SER A 454 3.03 26.23 -46.37
C SER A 454 3.62 25.82 -47.73
N GLU A 455 3.09 26.30 -48.86
CA GLU A 455 3.69 26.22 -50.19
C GLU A 455 4.17 27.61 -50.71
N CYS A 456 4.15 28.64 -49.87
CA CYS A 456 4.49 30.05 -50.13
C CYS A 456 3.49 30.85 -51.03
N HIS A 457 2.17 30.71 -50.83
CA HIS A 457 1.11 31.58 -51.41
C HIS A 457 0.39 32.47 -50.37
N VAL A 458 -0.05 33.70 -50.72
CA VAL A 458 -0.21 34.86 -49.78
C VAL A 458 -1.42 34.97 -48.78
N LEU A 459 -1.19 35.47 -47.54
CA LEU A 459 -2.11 35.85 -46.39
C LEU A 459 -1.81 37.28 -45.72
N THR A 460 -1.95 37.59 -44.38
CA THR A 460 -2.13 38.94 -43.64
C THR A 460 -2.27 39.05 -42.05
N LEU A 461 -1.33 39.59 -41.18
CA LEU A 461 -1.58 40.02 -39.72
C LEU A 461 -0.46 40.91 -38.97
N VAL A 462 -0.51 41.22 -37.62
CA VAL A 462 0.26 42.31 -36.84
C VAL A 462 0.52 42.15 -35.25
N ASN A 463 1.74 42.37 -34.60
CA ASN A 463 2.20 42.13 -33.12
C ASN A 463 3.29 43.09 -32.39
N ASN A 464 3.65 42.99 -31.04
CA ASN A 464 4.87 43.54 -30.24
C ASN A 464 5.00 43.30 -28.64
N GLN A 465 6.19 43.11 -27.97
CA GLN A 465 6.42 42.78 -26.46
C GLN A 465 7.72 43.35 -25.61
N GLU A 466 8.36 42.62 -24.58
CA GLU A 466 9.76 42.65 -23.81
C GLU A 466 10.03 43.27 -22.31
N GLU A 467 11.13 43.12 -21.44
CA GLU A 467 11.88 42.08 -20.51
C GLU A 467 12.98 42.66 -19.41
N VAL A 468 13.72 41.89 -18.47
CA VAL A 468 15.05 42.11 -17.60
C VAL A 468 15.09 42.66 -16.06
N GLN A 469 16.04 42.56 -15.00
CA GLN A 469 17.09 41.69 -14.21
C GLN A 469 17.85 42.46 -12.94
N GLU A 470 18.90 42.26 -12.00
CA GLU A 470 20.15 41.40 -11.53
C GLU A 470 21.16 42.12 -10.34
N GLN A 471 22.29 41.69 -9.49
CA GLN A 471 23.80 42.10 -8.76
C GLN A 471 24.37 43.25 -7.71
N GLU A 472 25.30 42.91 -6.73
CA GLU A 472 26.52 43.68 -6.10
C GLU A 472 26.46 44.24 -4.60
N GLU A 473 27.45 44.29 -3.63
CA GLU A 473 28.92 44.01 -3.30
C GLU A 473 29.10 43.84 -1.72
N VAL A 474 30.13 43.18 -1.11
CA VAL A 474 30.25 42.89 0.39
C VAL A 474 31.69 42.68 1.01
N ASN A 475 31.96 42.97 2.34
CA ASN A 475 33.04 42.47 3.28
C ASN A 475 33.39 43.34 4.58
N ALA A 476 33.31 42.77 5.82
CA ALA A 476 34.45 42.52 6.78
C ALA A 476 35.01 43.46 7.98
N ALA A 477 34.76 43.13 9.29
CA ALA A 477 35.23 43.68 10.64
C ALA A 477 36.70 43.35 11.18
N PRO A 478 37.15 42.87 12.41
CA PRO A 478 36.62 42.57 13.80
C PRO A 478 37.60 42.95 15.02
N GLN A 479 37.77 42.10 16.09
CA GLN A 479 38.77 42.07 17.26
C GLN A 479 38.34 42.76 18.62
N GLU A 480 38.87 42.52 19.86
CA GLU A 480 40.01 41.80 20.55
C GLU A 480 39.57 41.34 22.02
N GLN A 481 40.26 40.90 23.13
CA GLN A 481 41.62 40.92 23.79
C GLN A 481 41.76 39.82 24.95
N GLU A 482 42.82 39.87 25.80
CA GLU A 482 43.34 38.97 26.89
C GLU A 482 42.45 38.63 28.16
N VAL A 483 42.69 37.56 28.99
CA VAL A 483 43.77 37.42 30.04
C VAL A 483 44.01 35.98 30.64
N THR A 484 45.24 35.46 30.49
CA THR A 484 45.98 34.41 31.29
C THR A 484 45.55 32.92 31.35
N SER A 485 46.54 32.06 31.70
CA SER A 485 46.61 30.61 31.46
C SER A 485 46.94 29.73 32.69
N SER A 486 46.65 28.41 32.66
CA SER A 486 47.68 27.34 32.45
C SER A 486 47.35 25.91 32.95
N ALA A 487 48.03 24.93 32.32
CA ALA A 487 48.32 23.55 32.77
C ALA A 487 47.21 22.46 32.69
N ALA A 488 47.64 21.19 32.55
CA ALA A 488 46.82 20.06 32.10
C ALA A 488 47.33 18.67 32.60
N SER A 489 46.71 17.59 32.09
CA SER A 489 47.13 16.17 32.03
C SER A 489 46.58 15.15 33.07
N GLY A 490 46.34 13.92 32.57
CA GLY A 490 46.04 12.69 33.33
C GLY A 490 44.57 12.19 33.18
N GLY A 491 44.28 10.91 32.92
CA GLY A 491 45.15 9.75 32.67
C GLY A 491 44.37 8.42 32.67
N CYS A 492 44.86 7.39 31.97
CA CYS A 492 44.11 6.15 31.66
C CYS A 492 44.41 4.94 32.58
N ALA A 493 43.63 3.86 32.40
CA ALA A 493 44.06 2.44 32.26
C ALA A 493 44.17 1.46 33.48
N LEU A 494 43.54 0.28 33.30
CA LEU A 494 43.97 -1.12 33.61
C LEU A 494 44.19 -1.53 35.11
N ASP A 495 44.01 -2.77 35.62
CA ASP A 495 43.97 -4.13 35.07
C ASP A 495 43.50 -5.22 36.11
N ALA A 496 43.37 -6.45 35.61
CA ALA A 496 43.21 -7.80 36.16
C ALA A 496 43.40 -8.20 37.66
N SER A 497 42.36 -8.92 38.14
CA SER A 497 42.43 -10.26 38.79
C SER A 497 42.87 -10.46 40.26
N SER A 498 42.19 -11.39 40.95
CA SER A 498 42.75 -12.58 41.66
C SER A 498 41.87 -13.04 42.86
N GLY A 499 42.15 -14.24 43.40
CA GLY A 499 42.01 -14.46 44.86
C GLY A 499 40.77 -15.18 45.41
N THR A 500 40.55 -16.44 45.04
CA THR A 500 39.80 -17.38 45.91
C THR A 500 40.44 -17.54 47.29
N PHE A 501 39.68 -17.71 48.40
CA PHE A 501 39.81 -18.86 49.33
C PHE A 501 38.79 -18.89 50.49
N THR A 502 38.31 -20.10 50.83
CA THR A 502 37.70 -20.59 52.10
C THR A 502 36.58 -19.76 52.78
N ALA A 503 35.32 -20.22 52.89
CA ALA A 503 34.81 -21.42 53.58
C ALA A 503 34.93 -21.37 55.13
N SER A 504 34.04 -21.89 55.98
CA SER A 504 32.68 -22.46 55.94
C SER A 504 32.48 -23.09 57.33
N LEU A 505 31.48 -22.70 58.13
CA LEU A 505 31.04 -23.53 59.28
C LEU A 505 29.63 -23.20 59.78
N ALA A 506 28.60 -23.81 59.17
CA ALA A 506 27.22 -23.76 59.67
C ALA A 506 26.37 -24.94 59.14
N LEU A 507 26.55 -26.14 59.68
CA LEU A 507 25.71 -27.31 59.40
C LEU A 507 25.54 -28.18 60.66
N PHE A 508 24.45 -28.97 60.69
CA PHE A 508 23.94 -29.79 61.81
C PHE A 508 23.41 -28.96 63.01
N THR A 509 22.17 -29.12 63.50
CA THR A 509 21.14 -30.15 63.24
C THR A 509 19.71 -29.58 63.08
N LEU A 510 19.05 -29.95 61.98
CA LEU A 510 17.61 -30.25 61.80
C LEU A 510 16.50 -29.39 62.45
N SER A 511 15.56 -29.00 61.58
CA SER A 511 14.14 -28.68 61.85
C SER A 511 13.81 -27.30 62.45
N LEU A 512 12.63 -26.79 62.08
CA LEU A 512 11.98 -25.53 62.53
C LEU A 512 12.62 -24.19 62.09
N LEU A 513 12.52 -23.83 60.80
CA LEU A 513 12.24 -22.43 60.39
C LEU A 513 11.69 -22.33 58.95
N SER A 514 10.38 -22.54 58.77
CA SER A 514 9.71 -22.44 57.45
C SER A 514 8.30 -21.81 57.51
N LEU A 515 7.58 -21.93 58.63
CA LEU A 515 6.23 -21.35 58.77
C LEU A 515 6.13 -20.40 59.98
N MET A 516 6.44 -19.10 59.78
CA MET A 516 5.88 -18.05 60.68
C MET A 516 5.75 -16.62 60.10
N VAL A 517 6.37 -16.28 58.97
CA VAL A 517 6.14 -14.99 58.28
C VAL A 517 4.79 -14.95 57.53
N PHE A 518 4.27 -16.12 57.13
CA PHE A 518 3.14 -16.31 56.22
C PHE A 518 1.74 -15.87 56.72
N ARG A 519 1.61 -15.26 57.90
CA ARG A 519 0.30 -14.87 58.49
C ARG A 519 0.00 -13.37 58.54
N VAL A 520 0.94 -12.48 58.22
CA VAL A 520 0.67 -11.04 58.08
C VAL A 520 0.64 -10.59 56.61
N PHE A 521 1.47 -11.20 55.75
CA PHE A 521 1.55 -10.82 54.33
C PHE A 521 0.24 -11.05 53.54
N ARG A 522 -0.54 -12.09 53.86
CA ARG A 522 -1.81 -12.40 53.14
C ARG A 522 -2.89 -11.31 53.18
N LYS A 523 -2.80 -10.29 54.04
CA LYS A 523 -3.74 -9.13 54.05
C LYS A 523 -3.13 -7.81 53.58
N LYS A 524 -1.84 -7.74 53.27
CA LYS A 524 -1.23 -6.57 52.60
C LYS A 524 -0.88 -6.84 51.15
N ILE A 525 -0.53 -8.07 50.79
CA ILE A 525 -0.50 -8.50 49.37
C ILE A 525 -1.91 -8.32 48.77
N SER A 526 -2.98 -8.63 49.51
CA SER A 526 -4.37 -8.38 49.08
C SER A 526 -4.80 -6.90 49.02
N LEU A 527 -3.92 -5.94 49.35
CA LEU A 527 -4.17 -4.51 49.11
C LEU A 527 -3.16 -3.94 48.09
N VAL A 528 -1.94 -4.46 48.03
CA VAL A 528 -0.97 -4.10 46.99
C VAL A 528 -1.39 -4.69 45.64
N LEU A 529 -1.84 -5.94 45.56
CA LEU A 529 -2.51 -6.46 44.35
C LEU A 529 -3.81 -5.70 44.07
N PHE A 530 -4.59 -5.29 45.08
CA PHE A 530 -5.84 -4.53 44.83
C PHE A 530 -5.57 -3.08 44.40
N VAL A 531 -4.37 -2.54 44.64
CA VAL A 531 -3.93 -1.23 44.12
C VAL A 531 -3.23 -1.38 42.77
N LEU A 532 -2.59 -2.52 42.49
CA LEU A 532 -2.11 -2.87 41.14
C LEU A 532 -3.24 -3.32 40.20
N LEU A 533 -4.36 -3.83 40.72
CA LEU A 533 -5.65 -4.02 40.02
C LEU A 533 -6.51 -2.73 40.02
N LEU A 534 -5.93 -1.61 40.43
CA LEU A 534 -6.45 -0.24 40.25
C LEU A 534 -5.37 0.67 39.62
N LEU A 535 -4.29 0.07 39.10
CA LEU A 535 -3.17 0.68 38.39
C LEU A 535 -2.63 -0.22 37.26
N SER A 536 -3.39 -1.24 36.87
CA SER A 536 -3.53 -1.54 35.45
C SER A 536 -4.20 -0.32 34.78
N PRO A 537 -4.17 -0.19 33.44
CA PRO A 537 -5.29 0.48 32.77
C PRO A 537 -6.62 -0.12 33.26
N GLY A 538 -7.72 0.61 33.05
CA GLY A 538 -9.02 -0.04 33.20
C GLY A 538 -9.06 -1.27 32.32
N LEU A 539 -9.70 -2.34 32.78
CA LEU A 539 -10.46 -3.12 31.81
C LEU A 539 -11.58 -2.17 31.37
N SER A 540 -11.35 -1.48 30.24
CA SER A 540 -12.45 -1.19 29.33
C SER A 540 -13.19 -2.51 29.11
N ASN A 541 -14.50 -2.44 29.01
CA ASN A 541 -15.12 -3.42 28.13
C ASN A 541 -14.74 -2.95 26.73
N ALA A 542 -14.38 -3.87 25.84
CA ALA A 542 -14.37 -3.62 24.40
C ALA A 542 -15.64 -2.84 24.04
N THR A 543 -15.50 -1.77 23.28
CA THR A 543 -16.63 -1.02 22.73
C THR A 543 -17.34 -1.94 21.74
N GLU A 544 -18.63 -2.18 21.96
CA GLU A 544 -19.42 -3.06 21.11
C GLU A 544 -20.13 -2.22 20.04
N PHE A 545 -19.59 -2.21 18.83
CA PHE A 545 -20.20 -1.57 17.66
C PHE A 545 -21.15 -2.57 16.99
N VAL A 546 -22.46 -2.30 17.10
CA VAL A 546 -23.51 -3.22 16.65
C VAL A 546 -24.03 -2.81 15.27
N VAL A 547 -23.42 -3.38 14.23
CA VAL A 547 -23.79 -3.19 12.81
C VAL A 547 -25.26 -3.59 12.62
N ASN A 548 -26.05 -2.67 12.05
CA ASN A 548 -27.50 -2.80 11.91
C ASN A 548 -28.03 -2.28 10.57
N ASN A 549 -27.14 -1.98 9.63
CA ASN A 549 -27.43 -1.56 8.26
C ASN A 549 -26.48 -2.28 7.29
N THR A 550 -26.98 -2.68 6.12
CA THR A 550 -26.21 -3.37 5.06
C THR A 550 -25.53 -2.41 4.07
N ALA A 551 -25.85 -1.12 4.12
CA ALA A 551 -25.23 -0.10 3.27
C ALA A 551 -23.78 0.22 3.68
N ASP A 552 -22.99 0.69 2.72
CA ASP A 552 -21.57 1.01 2.89
C ASP A 552 -21.31 2.53 3.01
N TRP A 553 -21.77 3.12 4.11
CA TRP A 553 -21.57 4.53 4.43
C TRP A 553 -20.59 4.69 5.61
N PRO A 554 -19.70 5.70 5.58
CA PRO A 554 -18.73 5.95 6.66
C PRO A 554 -19.42 6.56 7.89
N ASP A 555 -18.70 6.68 9.00
CA ASP A 555 -19.21 7.42 10.15
C ASP A 555 -19.38 8.92 9.87
N GLY A 556 -20.32 9.55 10.57
CA GLY A 556 -20.50 11.00 10.51
C GLY A 556 -19.58 11.78 11.44
N SER A 557 -18.85 11.16 12.38
CA SER A 557 -17.94 11.81 13.33
C SER A 557 -16.91 10.83 13.94
N VAL A 558 -16.04 10.26 13.10
CA VAL A 558 -14.99 9.29 13.49
C VAL A 558 -14.27 9.67 14.80
N GLY A 559 -14.23 8.73 15.74
CA GLY A 559 -13.62 8.86 17.05
C GLY A 559 -14.52 9.46 18.14
N ASP A 560 -15.85 9.51 17.96
CA ASP A 560 -16.79 9.98 19.00
C ASP A 560 -17.32 8.88 19.93
N GLY A 561 -17.11 7.60 19.57
CA GLY A 561 -17.45 6.41 20.35
C GLY A 561 -18.88 5.91 20.11
N ASN A 562 -19.45 6.19 18.95
CA ASN A 562 -20.84 5.88 18.57
C ASN A 562 -20.98 5.73 17.04
N CYS A 563 -20.73 4.52 16.53
CA CYS A 563 -21.03 4.12 15.15
C CYS A 563 -22.44 4.56 14.66
N ASN A 564 -22.46 5.52 13.74
CA ASN A 564 -23.61 6.25 13.24
C ASN A 564 -23.28 6.91 11.88
N ALA A 565 -23.43 6.13 10.81
CA ALA A 565 -23.41 6.59 9.41
C ALA A 565 -24.65 7.41 9.00
N GLY A 566 -25.17 8.23 9.94
CA GLY A 566 -26.40 8.99 9.82
C GLY A 566 -27.64 8.27 10.34
N GLY A 567 -28.59 9.05 10.86
CA GLY A 567 -29.92 8.57 11.27
C GLY A 567 -29.97 7.62 12.47
N GLY A 568 -28.84 7.29 13.08
CA GLY A 568 -28.70 6.21 14.07
C GLY A 568 -28.54 4.82 13.45
N GLN A 569 -27.98 4.74 12.23
CA GLN A 569 -27.67 3.50 11.53
C GLN A 569 -26.17 3.20 11.66
N CYS A 570 -25.80 1.98 12.03
CA CYS A 570 -24.40 1.54 12.10
C CYS A 570 -24.14 0.57 10.94
N THR A 571 -23.19 0.91 10.08
CA THR A 571 -22.68 0.14 8.94
C THR A 571 -21.42 -0.61 9.35
N LEU A 572 -20.90 -1.53 8.53
CA LEU A 572 -19.63 -2.19 8.86
C LEU A 572 -18.45 -1.21 8.79
N ARG A 573 -18.37 -0.39 7.72
CA ARG A 573 -17.33 0.63 7.55
C ARG A 573 -17.28 1.61 8.73
N ALA A 574 -18.43 2.20 9.13
CA ALA A 574 -18.47 3.08 10.30
C ALA A 574 -18.10 2.37 11.62
N ALA A 575 -18.35 1.05 11.74
CA ALA A 575 -17.96 0.29 12.93
C ALA A 575 -16.46 -0.01 12.99
N ILE A 576 -15.79 -0.12 11.84
CA ILE A 576 -14.33 -0.29 11.72
C ILE A 576 -13.64 1.05 11.91
N GLN A 577 -14.11 2.12 11.26
CA GLN A 577 -13.60 3.50 11.45
C GLN A 577 -13.62 3.94 12.92
N GLU A 578 -14.68 3.62 13.66
CA GLU A 578 -14.76 3.91 15.10
C GLU A 578 -13.79 3.07 15.95
N ALA A 579 -13.45 1.86 15.52
CA ALA A 579 -12.48 0.99 16.21
C ALA A 579 -11.03 1.38 15.89
N ASN A 580 -10.71 1.68 14.63
CA ASN A 580 -9.42 2.25 14.20
C ASN A 580 -9.12 3.60 14.89
N ALA A 581 -10.14 4.27 15.46
CA ALA A 581 -10.01 5.54 16.16
C ALA A 581 -9.83 5.47 17.70
N ASP A 582 -9.93 4.30 18.34
CA ASP A 582 -9.60 4.12 19.77
C ASP A 582 -8.66 2.91 19.97
N ALA A 583 -7.47 3.18 20.52
CA ALA A 583 -6.45 2.18 20.81
C ALA A 583 -6.79 1.30 22.05
N THR A 584 -8.02 0.79 22.11
CA THR A 584 -8.44 -0.26 23.04
C THR A 584 -9.15 -1.37 22.27
N GLN A 585 -8.80 -2.62 22.57
CA GLN A 585 -9.36 -3.79 21.89
C GLN A 585 -10.90 -3.76 21.83
N ASP A 586 -11.45 -3.61 20.63
CA ASP A 586 -12.88 -3.38 20.39
C ASP A 586 -13.57 -4.56 19.69
N LEU A 587 -14.91 -4.51 19.64
CA LEU A 587 -15.77 -5.63 19.24
C LEU A 587 -16.85 -5.20 18.25
N ILE A 588 -16.84 -5.78 17.05
CA ILE A 588 -17.91 -5.61 16.06
C ILE A 588 -18.85 -6.83 16.10
N SER A 589 -20.15 -6.56 16.26
CA SER A 589 -21.22 -7.58 16.23
C SER A 589 -22.38 -7.16 15.32
N PHE A 590 -23.14 -8.12 14.79
CA PHE A 590 -24.15 -7.85 13.76
C PHE A 590 -25.58 -8.10 14.28
N ASN A 591 -26.40 -7.05 14.28
CA ASN A 591 -27.86 -7.13 14.41
C ASN A 591 -28.54 -7.07 13.02
N LEU A 592 -28.05 -7.93 12.11
CA LEU A 592 -28.57 -8.16 10.76
C LEU A 592 -29.02 -9.61 10.59
N THR A 593 -29.96 -9.85 9.68
CA THR A 593 -30.48 -11.18 9.35
C THR A 593 -30.32 -11.48 7.86
N ALA A 594 -30.43 -12.76 7.48
CA ALA A 594 -30.43 -13.17 6.07
C ALA A 594 -31.64 -12.66 5.25
N GLU A 595 -32.62 -11.97 5.86
CA GLU A 595 -33.67 -11.23 5.12
C GLU A 595 -33.22 -9.79 4.76
N ASP A 596 -32.18 -9.26 5.40
CA ASP A 596 -31.66 -7.90 5.18
C ASP A 596 -30.63 -7.82 4.03
N GLY A 597 -30.01 -8.95 3.69
CA GLY A 597 -29.07 -9.10 2.56
C GLY A 597 -27.61 -9.29 2.97
N ALA A 598 -26.70 -9.23 1.99
CA ALA A 598 -25.28 -9.05 2.25
C ALA A 598 -25.00 -7.59 2.63
N ILE A 599 -23.91 -7.36 3.37
CA ILE A 599 -23.24 -6.06 3.38
C ILE A 599 -22.45 -6.02 2.07
N VAL A 600 -22.84 -5.12 1.18
CA VAL A 600 -22.20 -4.94 -0.13
C VAL A 600 -21.35 -3.69 -0.03
N LEU A 601 -20.06 -3.77 -0.36
CA LEU A 601 -19.23 -2.58 -0.49
C LEU A 601 -19.65 -1.85 -1.77
N GLU A 602 -20.11 -0.61 -1.62
CA GLU A 602 -20.67 0.21 -2.71
C GLU A 602 -19.77 1.39 -3.08
N ARG A 603 -18.66 1.59 -2.34
CA ARG A 603 -17.70 2.67 -2.57
C ARG A 603 -16.47 2.16 -3.30
N GLU A 604 -16.48 2.28 -4.64
CA GLU A 604 -15.29 2.08 -5.49
C GLU A 604 -14.08 2.82 -4.89
N GLY A 605 -13.04 2.06 -4.52
CA GLY A 605 -11.73 2.60 -4.19
C GLY A 605 -10.95 2.95 -5.46
N ALA A 606 -9.84 3.67 -5.29
CA ALA A 606 -8.67 3.36 -6.11
C ALA A 606 -7.95 2.19 -5.45
N TYR A 607 -7.16 1.43 -6.22
CA TYR A 607 -6.42 0.27 -5.71
C TYR A 607 -5.33 0.65 -4.67
N GLU A 608 -4.53 -0.33 -4.24
CA GLU A 608 -3.52 -0.22 -3.17
C GLU A 608 -2.44 0.84 -3.43
N SER A 609 -2.69 2.01 -2.87
CA SER A 609 -1.69 3.04 -2.69
C SER A 609 -1.79 3.50 -1.24
N LEU A 610 -1.30 2.67 -0.31
CA LEU A 610 -0.80 2.91 1.07
C LEU A 610 -1.57 3.90 2.02
N SER A 611 -2.74 4.39 1.65
CA SER A 611 -3.39 5.57 2.27
C SER A 611 -4.50 5.26 3.23
N ASP A 612 -5.01 4.06 3.17
CA ASP A 612 -6.30 3.78 3.78
C ASP A 612 -6.11 3.45 5.29
N LEU A 613 -5.21 4.22 5.92
CA LEU A 613 -5.34 4.75 7.28
C LEU A 613 -6.60 5.63 7.45
N ILE A 614 -7.33 5.93 6.37
CA ILE A 614 -8.72 6.38 6.39
C ILE A 614 -9.59 5.46 5.52
N ASP A 615 -10.20 4.44 6.15
CA ASP A 615 -11.04 3.40 5.54
C ASP A 615 -12.40 3.92 4.98
N GLU A 616 -12.38 5.03 4.24
CA GLU A 616 -13.55 5.69 3.64
C GLU A 616 -14.06 5.00 2.37
N VAL A 617 -13.20 4.46 1.52
CA VAL A 617 -13.53 3.85 0.22
C VAL A 617 -12.88 2.46 0.08
N GLY A 618 -13.10 1.78 -1.04
CA GLY A 618 -12.43 0.53 -1.36
C GLY A 618 -12.85 -0.60 -0.43
N ASP A 619 -11.88 -1.39 0.02
CA ASP A 619 -12.12 -2.46 0.99
C ASP A 619 -12.25 -1.96 2.44
N LEU A 620 -11.75 -2.70 3.43
CA LEU A 620 -11.96 -2.40 4.85
C LEU A 620 -10.66 -2.58 5.63
N ASP A 621 -9.94 -1.48 5.81
CA ASP A 621 -8.68 -1.44 6.53
C ASP A 621 -8.86 -1.60 8.04
N ILE A 622 -7.99 -2.40 8.66
CA ILE A 622 -7.99 -2.63 10.11
C ILE A 622 -6.58 -2.33 10.63
N THR A 623 -6.48 -1.25 11.41
CA THR A 623 -5.22 -0.68 11.90
C THR A 623 -5.04 -0.78 13.42
N GLU A 624 -6.10 -1.11 14.17
CA GLU A 624 -6.08 -1.36 15.62
C GLU A 624 -6.65 -2.76 16.00
N ASP A 625 -6.35 -3.24 17.21
CA ASP A 625 -6.72 -4.59 17.71
C ASP A 625 -8.25 -4.83 17.75
N LEU A 626 -8.76 -5.76 16.94
CA LEU A 626 -10.21 -5.88 16.66
C LEU A 626 -10.75 -7.33 16.70
N GLU A 627 -11.90 -7.55 17.34
CA GLU A 627 -12.68 -8.80 17.23
C GLU A 627 -13.98 -8.58 16.42
N ILE A 628 -14.21 -9.36 15.36
CA ILE A 628 -15.40 -9.32 14.51
C ILE A 628 -16.19 -10.64 14.64
N ILE A 629 -17.45 -10.57 15.07
CA ILE A 629 -18.31 -11.75 15.32
C ILE A 629 -19.61 -11.66 14.51
N GLY A 630 -19.63 -12.35 13.36
CA GLY A 630 -20.81 -12.56 12.53
C GLY A 630 -21.82 -13.58 13.09
N ASN A 631 -23.02 -13.57 12.51
CA ASN A 631 -24.12 -14.49 12.87
C ASN A 631 -23.97 -15.90 12.27
N GLY A 632 -22.86 -16.17 11.58
CA GLY A 632 -22.62 -17.35 10.76
C GLY A 632 -22.45 -16.97 9.29
N ALA A 633 -21.57 -17.66 8.57
CA ALA A 633 -21.19 -17.27 7.21
C ALA A 633 -22.36 -17.34 6.20
N ASP A 634 -23.46 -18.04 6.52
CA ASP A 634 -24.70 -18.04 5.74
C ASP A 634 -25.63 -16.83 5.99
N GLN A 635 -25.29 -15.96 6.95
CA GLN A 635 -26.10 -14.81 7.40
C GLN A 635 -25.31 -13.49 7.39
N THR A 636 -24.04 -13.49 7.82
CA THR A 636 -23.15 -12.33 7.71
C THR A 636 -22.25 -12.53 6.50
N ILE A 637 -22.66 -11.95 5.37
CA ILE A 637 -21.91 -11.94 4.10
C ILE A 637 -21.39 -10.53 3.89
N ILE A 638 -20.07 -10.39 3.75
CA ILE A 638 -19.39 -9.17 3.30
C ILE A 638 -18.99 -9.44 1.84
N ASP A 639 -19.56 -8.66 0.94
CA ASP A 639 -19.43 -8.82 -0.51
C ASP A 639 -18.79 -7.56 -1.10
N ALA A 640 -17.55 -7.67 -1.56
CA ALA A 640 -16.83 -6.57 -2.18
C ALA A 640 -17.23 -6.32 -3.65
N ALA A 641 -18.36 -6.89 -4.11
CA ALA A 641 -19.07 -6.56 -5.35
C ALA A 641 -18.29 -6.71 -6.68
N GLN A 642 -17.05 -7.17 -6.64
CA GLN A 642 -16.00 -7.05 -7.65
C GLN A 642 -15.53 -5.61 -7.92
N ILE A 643 -15.46 -4.76 -6.88
CA ILE A 643 -14.87 -3.41 -6.95
C ILE A 643 -13.47 -3.32 -6.33
N ASP A 644 -13.16 -4.12 -5.31
CA ASP A 644 -11.90 -4.08 -4.55
C ASP A 644 -11.68 -5.41 -3.79
N ARG A 645 -10.73 -5.47 -2.83
CA ARG A 645 -10.62 -6.49 -1.77
C ARG A 645 -11.81 -6.46 -0.81
N VAL A 646 -11.77 -7.30 0.22
CA VAL A 646 -12.76 -7.28 1.32
C VAL A 646 -12.16 -6.76 2.65
N PHE A 647 -10.88 -7.01 2.93
CA PHE A 647 -10.19 -6.54 4.14
C PHE A 647 -8.67 -6.38 3.92
N HIS A 648 -8.08 -5.32 4.48
CA HIS A 648 -6.65 -5.15 4.64
C HIS A 648 -6.31 -4.97 6.13
N ILE A 649 -5.50 -5.86 6.70
CA ILE A 649 -5.04 -5.77 8.08
C ILE A 649 -3.59 -5.25 8.07
N ARG A 650 -3.36 -4.04 8.60
CA ARG A 650 -2.02 -3.43 8.70
C ARG A 650 -1.62 -3.29 10.18
N GLY A 651 -0.63 -4.03 10.66
CA GLY A 651 -0.05 -3.95 12.01
C GLY A 651 -0.92 -4.46 13.18
N ALA A 652 -2.22 -4.67 12.97
CA ALA A 652 -3.20 -5.02 14.01
C ALA A 652 -3.27 -6.51 14.38
N ASN A 653 -3.79 -6.83 15.57
CA ASN A 653 -4.14 -8.20 15.96
C ASN A 653 -5.65 -8.41 15.86
N VAL A 654 -6.09 -9.13 14.83
CA VAL A 654 -7.50 -9.25 14.45
C VAL A 654 -8.02 -10.67 14.65
N LYS A 655 -9.23 -10.81 15.19
CA LYS A 655 -9.98 -12.08 15.18
C LYS A 655 -11.28 -11.93 14.38
N ILE A 656 -11.46 -12.77 13.37
CA ILE A 656 -12.67 -12.79 12.53
C ILE A 656 -13.39 -14.12 12.73
N SER A 657 -14.69 -14.06 13.03
CA SER A 657 -15.49 -15.28 13.21
C SER A 657 -16.90 -15.20 12.61
N GLY A 658 -17.33 -16.28 11.95
CA GLY A 658 -18.69 -16.43 11.43
C GLY A 658 -19.05 -15.51 10.26
N LEU A 659 -18.08 -15.11 9.42
CA LEU A 659 -18.29 -14.28 8.23
C LEU A 659 -18.19 -15.11 6.94
N ARG A 660 -18.88 -14.70 5.87
CA ARG A 660 -18.44 -14.94 4.49
C ARG A 660 -17.79 -13.67 3.95
N ILE A 661 -16.64 -13.84 3.31
CA ILE A 661 -15.75 -12.84 2.74
C ILE A 661 -15.65 -13.21 1.26
N THR A 662 -16.30 -12.43 0.39
CA THR A 662 -16.58 -12.82 -1.00
C THR A 662 -16.59 -11.62 -1.93
N GLY A 663 -16.51 -11.88 -3.24
CA GLY A 663 -16.63 -10.84 -4.26
C GLY A 663 -15.44 -9.90 -4.34
N GLY A 664 -14.35 -10.19 -3.62
CA GLY A 664 -13.09 -9.47 -3.77
C GLY A 664 -12.52 -9.66 -5.18
N TYR A 665 -12.17 -8.57 -5.85
CA TYR A 665 -11.70 -8.58 -7.24
C TYR A 665 -10.54 -7.62 -7.45
N LEU A 666 -9.44 -8.15 -7.98
CA LEU A 666 -8.24 -7.38 -8.28
C LEU A 666 -7.81 -7.64 -9.72
N GLU A 667 -7.65 -6.59 -10.52
CA GLU A 667 -7.17 -6.67 -11.90
C GLU A 667 -5.98 -5.73 -12.07
N GLY A 668 -4.77 -6.28 -12.18
CA GLY A 668 -3.54 -5.49 -12.08
C GLY A 668 -2.28 -6.31 -11.79
N GLY A 669 -1.37 -5.73 -10.99
CA GLY A 669 0.06 -6.09 -10.92
C GLY A 669 0.55 -7.07 -9.86
N GLU A 670 1.59 -6.67 -9.11
CA GLU A 670 2.10 -7.41 -7.95
C GLU A 670 1.13 -7.28 -6.78
N ILE A 671 -0.08 -7.75 -7.05
CA ILE A 671 -1.25 -7.57 -6.21
C ILE A 671 -1.52 -8.89 -5.49
N TYR A 672 -1.88 -8.75 -4.22
CA TYR A 672 -2.02 -9.86 -3.29
C TYR A 672 -3.30 -9.73 -2.45
N GLY A 673 -3.90 -10.84 -2.07
CA GLY A 673 -4.94 -10.86 -1.02
C GLY A 673 -6.34 -10.41 -1.44
N ALA A 674 -6.85 -10.82 -2.61
CA ALA A 674 -8.17 -10.39 -3.10
C ALA A 674 -9.33 -10.63 -2.13
N GLY A 675 -9.29 -11.68 -1.30
CA GLY A 675 -10.18 -11.79 -0.14
C GLY A 675 -9.69 -11.01 1.08
N ILE A 676 -8.45 -11.26 1.52
CA ILE A 676 -7.81 -10.60 2.67
C ILE A 676 -6.31 -10.38 2.40
N LEU A 677 -5.79 -9.18 2.65
CA LEU A 677 -4.36 -8.91 2.81
C LEU A 677 -4.01 -8.67 4.30
N LEU A 678 -2.83 -9.13 4.73
CA LEU A 678 -2.36 -9.08 6.12
C LEU A 678 -0.85 -8.74 6.18
N GLU A 679 -0.52 -7.57 6.71
CA GLU A 679 0.83 -7.00 6.82
C GLU A 679 1.15 -6.65 8.28
N ASP A 680 2.37 -6.95 8.74
CA ASP A 680 2.93 -6.64 10.07
C ASP A 680 2.10 -7.01 11.33
N GLY A 681 1.05 -7.83 11.19
CA GLY A 681 0.02 -8.04 12.22
C GLY A 681 -0.23 -9.50 12.62
N SER A 682 -1.46 -9.79 13.06
CA SER A 682 -1.94 -11.16 13.21
C SER A 682 -3.43 -11.34 12.92
N LEU A 683 -3.80 -12.52 12.41
CA LEU A 683 -5.18 -12.89 12.11
C LEU A 683 -5.54 -14.27 12.70
N GLU A 684 -6.58 -14.33 13.54
CA GLU A 684 -7.28 -15.55 13.93
C GLU A 684 -8.62 -15.66 13.19
N LEU A 685 -8.71 -16.53 12.17
CA LEU A 685 -9.89 -16.74 11.35
C LEU A 685 -10.62 -18.03 11.78
N GLU A 686 -11.79 -17.91 12.42
CA GLU A 686 -12.55 -19.04 12.96
C GLU A 686 -13.94 -19.19 12.30
N THR A 687 -14.32 -20.39 11.86
CA THR A 687 -15.68 -20.70 11.32
C THR A 687 -16.18 -19.77 10.20
N SER A 688 -15.27 -19.26 9.35
CA SER A 688 -15.58 -18.29 8.30
C SER A 688 -15.32 -18.85 6.89
N GLU A 689 -15.86 -18.22 5.85
CA GLU A 689 -15.64 -18.58 4.44
C GLU A 689 -14.96 -17.44 3.67
N VAL A 690 -13.75 -17.64 3.16
CA VAL A 690 -13.08 -16.72 2.21
C VAL A 690 -13.19 -17.31 0.80
N VAL A 691 -14.14 -16.82 0.02
CA VAL A 691 -14.64 -17.57 -1.15
C VAL A 691 -15.00 -16.72 -2.35
N GLY A 692 -14.77 -17.27 -3.55
CA GLY A 692 -15.19 -16.63 -4.80
C GLY A 692 -14.49 -15.31 -5.10
N ASN A 693 -13.36 -15.01 -4.44
CA ASN A 693 -12.54 -13.85 -4.73
C ASN A 693 -11.66 -14.14 -5.95
N GLN A 694 -11.33 -13.13 -6.73
CA GLN A 694 -10.73 -13.29 -8.05
C GLN A 694 -9.57 -12.31 -8.27
N LEU A 695 -8.51 -12.81 -8.89
CA LEU A 695 -7.44 -11.97 -9.43
C LEU A 695 -7.35 -12.18 -10.94
N VAL A 696 -7.25 -11.09 -11.70
CA VAL A 696 -7.20 -11.13 -13.17
C VAL A 696 -5.93 -10.43 -13.64
N LYS A 697 -5.20 -11.07 -14.55
CA LYS A 697 -4.01 -10.47 -15.16
C LYS A 697 -4.23 -10.16 -16.64
N GLY A 698 -4.35 -8.87 -16.92
CA GLY A 698 -4.63 -8.33 -18.24
C GLY A 698 -3.39 -8.17 -19.11
N LEU A 699 -3.12 -9.19 -19.96
CA LEU A 699 -2.09 -9.27 -21.02
C LEU A 699 -0.78 -10.00 -20.64
N PRO A 700 0.02 -10.48 -21.62
CA PRO A 700 1.08 -11.48 -21.39
C PRO A 700 2.51 -10.93 -21.19
N GLN A 701 2.69 -9.65 -20.84
CA GLN A 701 4.04 -9.04 -20.80
C GLN A 701 4.48 -8.48 -19.44
N GLU A 702 3.61 -8.42 -18.43
CA GLU A 702 4.06 -8.00 -17.09
C GLU A 702 4.74 -9.16 -16.36
N SER A 703 5.93 -8.90 -15.80
CA SER A 703 6.66 -9.90 -15.00
C SER A 703 6.18 -10.01 -13.55
N ALA A 704 5.20 -9.18 -13.16
CA ALA A 704 4.58 -9.12 -11.86
C ALA A 704 4.15 -10.49 -11.29
N LEU A 705 4.61 -10.80 -10.08
CA LEU A 705 4.16 -11.90 -9.23
C LEU A 705 2.87 -11.49 -8.48
N GLY A 706 1.74 -12.09 -8.85
CA GLY A 706 0.47 -11.93 -8.11
C GLY A 706 0.11 -13.20 -7.34
N GLY A 707 -0.46 -13.09 -6.14
CA GLY A 707 -0.68 -14.25 -5.28
C GLY A 707 -1.73 -14.11 -4.18
N GLY A 708 -2.05 -15.21 -3.51
CA GLY A 708 -2.91 -15.22 -2.33
C GLY A 708 -4.34 -14.75 -2.60
N VAL A 709 -4.96 -15.22 -3.70
CA VAL A 709 -6.27 -14.70 -4.15
C VAL A 709 -7.36 -14.82 -3.06
N GLY A 710 -7.36 -15.90 -2.28
CA GLY A 710 -8.13 -15.97 -1.04
C GLY A 710 -7.53 -15.08 0.06
N ILE A 711 -6.33 -15.41 0.52
CA ILE A 711 -5.59 -14.68 1.56
C ILE A 711 -4.14 -14.52 1.13
N ALA A 712 -3.55 -13.34 1.34
CA ALA A 712 -2.11 -13.14 1.33
C ALA A 712 -1.62 -12.63 2.69
N THR A 713 -0.36 -12.92 3.03
CA THR A 713 0.22 -12.45 4.29
C THR A 713 1.73 -12.22 4.18
N PHE A 714 2.18 -11.11 4.77
CA PHE A 714 3.57 -10.64 4.83
C PHE A 714 3.95 -10.37 6.29
N GLU A 715 5.11 -10.87 6.73
CA GLU A 715 5.72 -10.71 8.08
C GLU A 715 4.82 -11.03 9.32
N SER A 716 3.67 -11.66 9.11
CA SER A 716 2.56 -11.73 10.10
C SER A 716 2.23 -13.13 10.65
N PHE A 717 1.49 -13.19 11.75
CA PHE A 717 0.97 -14.45 12.29
C PHE A 717 -0.43 -14.79 11.77
N LEU A 718 -0.62 -15.99 11.20
CA LEU A 718 -1.91 -16.43 10.66
C LEU A 718 -2.38 -17.77 11.24
N SER A 719 -3.56 -17.77 11.89
CA SER A 719 -4.21 -18.94 12.48
C SER A 719 -5.61 -19.13 11.89
N ILE A 720 -5.80 -20.17 11.07
CA ILE A 720 -7.09 -20.45 10.42
C ILE A 720 -7.67 -21.74 11.00
N SER A 721 -8.89 -21.68 11.54
CA SER A 721 -9.56 -22.83 12.14
C SER A 721 -11.03 -22.97 11.72
N GLN A 722 -11.48 -24.22 11.54
CA GLN A 722 -12.88 -24.57 11.23
C GLN A 722 -13.49 -23.81 10.01
N SER A 723 -12.63 -23.30 9.13
CA SER A 723 -12.99 -22.35 8.08
C SER A 723 -12.96 -22.99 6.69
N LEU A 724 -13.36 -22.21 5.69
CA LEU A 724 -13.33 -22.57 4.28
C LEU A 724 -12.56 -21.51 3.50
N ILE A 725 -11.62 -21.92 2.65
CA ILE A 725 -11.04 -21.05 1.61
C ILE A 725 -11.28 -21.73 0.27
N ALA A 726 -12.20 -21.24 -0.53
CA ALA A 726 -12.70 -22.01 -1.68
C ALA A 726 -13.15 -21.17 -2.87
N GLU A 727 -13.09 -21.74 -4.06
CA GLU A 727 -13.60 -21.11 -5.29
C GLU A 727 -12.88 -19.79 -5.64
N ASN A 728 -11.73 -19.48 -5.01
CA ASN A 728 -10.92 -18.29 -5.32
C ASN A 728 -10.05 -18.54 -6.57
N THR A 729 -9.97 -17.59 -7.51
CA THR A 729 -9.41 -17.87 -8.85
C THR A 729 -8.47 -16.80 -9.39
N PHE A 730 -7.32 -17.22 -9.93
CA PHE A 730 -6.52 -16.39 -10.84
C PHE A 730 -6.86 -16.76 -12.29
N THR A 731 -7.19 -15.75 -13.09
CA THR A 731 -7.42 -15.87 -14.55
C THR A 731 -6.43 -14.96 -15.29
N GLY A 732 -5.61 -15.52 -16.17
CA GLY A 732 -4.57 -14.72 -16.85
C GLY A 732 -3.33 -15.51 -17.23
N VAL A 733 -2.25 -14.78 -17.51
CA VAL A 733 -1.00 -15.31 -18.08
C VAL A 733 0.23 -14.76 -17.35
N GLY A 734 0.92 -15.62 -16.61
CA GLY A 734 2.15 -15.31 -15.91
C GLY A 734 2.38 -16.24 -14.70
N PRO A 735 3.50 -16.11 -13.98
CA PRO A 735 3.77 -16.84 -12.75
C PRO A 735 2.96 -16.26 -11.56
N THR A 736 1.87 -16.93 -11.18
CA THR A 736 1.07 -16.60 -9.97
C THR A 736 1.19 -17.68 -8.89
N GLN A 737 0.93 -17.33 -7.63
CA GLN A 737 1.33 -18.13 -6.46
C GLN A 737 0.25 -18.17 -5.37
N GLY A 738 -0.26 -19.36 -5.00
CA GLY A 738 -1.19 -19.52 -3.87
C GLY A 738 -2.62 -19.04 -4.13
N ALA A 739 -3.49 -19.82 -4.80
CA ALA A 739 -4.87 -19.34 -5.06
C ALA A 739 -5.72 -19.21 -3.79
N ALA A 740 -5.51 -20.07 -2.79
CA ALA A 740 -6.20 -19.96 -1.50
C ALA A 740 -5.39 -19.14 -0.49
N LEU A 741 -4.07 -19.37 -0.42
CA LEU A 741 -3.18 -18.70 0.53
C LEU A 741 -1.78 -18.51 -0.09
N TYR A 742 -1.28 -17.28 -0.05
CA TYR A 742 0.14 -16.93 -0.22
C TYR A 742 0.72 -16.50 1.13
N VAL A 743 1.93 -16.95 1.44
CA VAL A 743 2.68 -16.59 2.64
C VAL A 743 4.07 -16.14 2.21
N ASP A 744 4.37 -14.84 2.39
CA ASP A 744 5.74 -14.38 2.43
C ASP A 744 6.37 -14.69 3.79
N SER A 745 7.66 -14.96 3.83
CA SER A 745 8.38 -15.22 5.09
C SER A 745 9.82 -14.72 5.08
N SER A 746 10.13 -13.74 4.24
CA SER A 746 11.48 -13.19 4.04
C SER A 746 12.09 -12.57 5.32
N ILE A 747 11.30 -11.90 6.16
CA ILE A 747 11.67 -11.39 7.49
C ILE A 747 10.55 -11.78 8.50
N GLY A 748 10.77 -11.68 9.81
CA GLY A 748 9.75 -11.98 10.85
C GLY A 748 9.82 -13.35 11.57
N PRO A 749 9.05 -13.54 12.67
CA PRO A 749 9.01 -14.77 13.51
C PRO A 749 7.82 -15.71 13.18
N ASP A 750 7.24 -15.56 12.01
CA ASP A 750 5.92 -16.03 11.60
C ASP A 750 5.70 -17.54 11.75
N THR A 751 4.48 -17.87 12.17
CA THR A 751 4.02 -19.24 12.43
C THR A 751 2.60 -19.37 11.91
N VAL A 752 2.46 -19.83 10.67
CA VAL A 752 1.17 -20.04 10.02
C VAL A 752 0.63 -21.43 10.38
N THR A 753 -0.60 -21.49 10.91
CA THR A 753 -1.24 -22.72 11.38
C THR A 753 -2.66 -22.87 10.84
N LEU A 754 -2.97 -24.02 10.24
CA LEU A 754 -4.29 -24.36 9.75
C LEU A 754 -4.82 -25.62 10.45
N GLU A 755 -6.00 -25.54 11.07
CA GLU A 755 -6.64 -26.67 11.76
C GLU A 755 -8.11 -26.88 11.34
N ASN A 756 -8.52 -28.12 11.06
CA ASN A 756 -9.90 -28.49 10.67
C ASN A 756 -10.50 -27.62 9.54
N THR A 757 -9.68 -27.16 8.60
CA THR A 757 -10.08 -26.22 7.54
C THR A 757 -10.20 -26.93 6.19
N THR A 758 -11.20 -26.57 5.39
CA THR A 758 -11.34 -27.02 4.01
C THR A 758 -10.77 -25.97 3.06
N ILE A 759 -9.94 -26.39 2.12
CA ILE A 759 -9.43 -25.55 1.04
C ILE A 759 -9.80 -26.22 -0.29
N SER A 760 -10.72 -25.64 -1.05
CA SER A 760 -11.38 -26.36 -2.15
C SER A 760 -11.61 -25.56 -3.43
N GLY A 761 -11.28 -26.14 -4.58
CA GLY A 761 -11.64 -25.58 -5.88
C GLY A 761 -10.97 -24.23 -6.21
N ASN A 762 -9.94 -23.81 -5.48
CA ASN A 762 -9.18 -22.61 -5.79
C ASN A 762 -8.28 -22.90 -7.01
N SER A 763 -8.17 -21.97 -7.97
CA SER A 763 -7.55 -22.26 -9.27
C SER A 763 -6.66 -21.13 -9.76
N LEU A 764 -5.40 -21.43 -10.01
CA LEU A 764 -4.51 -20.64 -10.85
C LEU A 764 -4.58 -21.13 -12.31
N GLU A 765 -4.77 -20.20 -13.24
CA GLU A 765 -4.40 -20.39 -14.65
C GLU A 765 -2.89 -20.12 -14.86
N GLY A 766 -2.33 -20.62 -15.98
CA GLY A 766 -0.91 -20.51 -16.31
C GLY A 766 -0.08 -21.77 -15.98
N PRO A 767 0.88 -22.17 -16.84
CA PRO A 767 1.74 -23.34 -16.61
C PRO A 767 2.89 -23.06 -15.63
N GLU A 768 3.22 -21.80 -15.38
CA GLU A 768 4.31 -21.39 -14.46
C GLU A 768 3.81 -21.16 -13.01
N SER A 769 2.49 -21.25 -12.83
CA SER A 769 1.76 -20.95 -11.60
C SER A 769 1.91 -22.03 -10.54
N LYS A 770 2.06 -21.65 -9.26
CA LYS A 770 2.50 -22.56 -8.18
C LYS A 770 1.56 -22.55 -6.96
N GLY A 771 1.38 -23.70 -6.33
CA GLY A 771 0.65 -23.79 -5.06
C GLY A 771 -0.83 -23.52 -5.23
N GLY A 772 -1.54 -24.39 -5.96
CA GLY A 772 -2.96 -24.15 -6.30
C GLY A 772 -3.90 -24.02 -5.11
N ALA A 773 -3.52 -24.53 -3.94
CA ALA A 773 -4.10 -24.13 -2.65
C ALA A 773 -3.17 -23.14 -1.94
N ILE A 774 -2.01 -23.61 -1.46
CA ILE A 774 -1.09 -22.82 -0.63
C ILE A 774 0.28 -22.72 -1.29
N PHE A 775 0.80 -21.48 -1.37
CA PHE A 775 2.20 -21.19 -1.64
C PHE A 775 2.87 -20.66 -0.37
N ALA A 776 4.07 -21.16 -0.07
CA ALA A 776 4.94 -20.66 1.00
C ALA A 776 6.28 -20.21 0.40
N ALA A 777 6.58 -18.92 0.51
CA ALA A 777 7.88 -18.37 0.20
C ALA A 777 8.91 -18.72 1.29
N ASP A 778 10.18 -18.83 0.91
CA ASP A 778 11.33 -19.00 1.81
C ASP A 778 11.25 -20.20 2.79
N ILE A 779 12.05 -20.13 3.86
CA ILE A 779 12.52 -21.26 4.65
C ILE A 779 11.77 -21.50 5.97
N LYS A 780 10.68 -20.76 6.23
CA LYS A 780 9.80 -21.02 7.39
C LYS A 780 8.78 -22.12 7.06
N THR A 781 8.24 -22.79 8.08
CA THR A 781 7.42 -24.01 7.90
C THR A 781 5.98 -23.79 8.33
N ILE A 782 5.03 -23.99 7.42
CA ILE A 782 3.59 -23.90 7.68
C ILE A 782 3.08 -25.21 8.31
N TYR A 783 2.21 -25.13 9.31
CA TYR A 783 1.65 -26.30 10.01
C TYR A 783 0.20 -26.57 9.59
N LEU A 784 -0.07 -27.77 9.05
CA LEU A 784 -1.41 -28.22 8.70
C LEU A 784 -1.79 -29.46 9.55
N LEU A 785 -2.84 -29.32 10.37
CA LEU A 785 -3.43 -30.41 11.14
C LEU A 785 -4.90 -30.66 10.73
N ASN A 786 -5.21 -31.88 10.30
CA ASN A 786 -6.59 -32.30 10.02
C ASN A 786 -7.32 -31.42 8.98
N ASN A 787 -6.66 -30.97 7.91
CA ASN A 787 -7.27 -30.16 6.84
C ASN A 787 -7.64 -30.98 5.59
N THR A 788 -8.61 -30.47 4.81
CA THR A 788 -9.04 -31.06 3.53
C THR A 788 -8.67 -30.12 2.39
N VAL A 789 -7.62 -30.42 1.64
CA VAL A 789 -7.10 -29.58 0.53
C VAL A 789 -7.34 -30.32 -0.79
N VAL A 790 -8.45 -30.04 -1.46
CA VAL A 790 -8.95 -30.85 -2.59
C VAL A 790 -9.48 -30.01 -3.75
N ASP A 791 -9.56 -30.58 -4.94
CA ASP A 791 -10.11 -29.92 -6.14
C ASP A 791 -9.39 -28.61 -6.58
N ASN A 792 -8.28 -28.21 -5.92
CA ASN A 792 -7.54 -26.99 -6.26
C ASN A 792 -6.65 -27.19 -7.51
N LYS A 793 -6.15 -26.11 -8.12
CA LYS A 793 -5.43 -26.16 -9.41
C LYS A 793 -4.31 -25.12 -9.53
N ALA A 794 -3.19 -25.53 -10.14
CA ALA A 794 -2.12 -24.67 -10.66
C ALA A 794 -1.40 -25.35 -11.85
N GLY A 795 -0.32 -24.73 -12.34
CA GLY A 795 0.62 -25.33 -13.29
C GLY A 795 1.60 -26.30 -12.62
N ALA A 796 1.99 -26.04 -11.37
CA ALA A 796 2.84 -26.92 -10.57
C ALA A 796 2.43 -26.92 -9.07
N GLY A 797 2.39 -28.10 -8.45
CA GLY A 797 2.04 -28.24 -7.02
C GLY A 797 0.62 -27.76 -6.70
N SER A 798 -0.42 -28.28 -7.36
CA SER A 798 -1.80 -27.78 -7.22
C SER A 798 -2.42 -27.82 -5.83
N GLY A 799 -1.89 -28.64 -4.93
CA GLY A 799 -2.17 -28.46 -3.50
C GLY A 799 -1.18 -27.44 -2.95
N LEU A 800 0.00 -27.93 -2.58
CA LEU A 800 0.95 -27.21 -1.75
C LEU A 800 2.28 -26.97 -2.48
N TRP A 801 2.81 -25.76 -2.43
CA TRP A 801 4.16 -25.42 -2.91
C TRP A 801 4.99 -24.77 -1.79
N GLY A 802 6.14 -25.37 -1.45
CA GLY A 802 7.05 -24.84 -0.42
C GLY A 802 7.19 -25.74 0.82
N ASN A 803 7.28 -25.11 2.00
CA ASN A 803 7.74 -25.75 3.24
C ASN A 803 6.59 -26.04 4.24
N PHE A 804 6.27 -27.33 4.44
CA PHE A 804 5.11 -27.76 5.22
C PHE A 804 5.39 -28.87 6.24
N ASN A 805 4.66 -28.79 7.35
CA ASN A 805 4.58 -29.79 8.40
C ASN A 805 3.15 -30.35 8.47
N LEU A 806 2.94 -31.56 7.95
CA LEU A 806 1.60 -32.13 7.73
C LEU A 806 1.27 -33.26 8.70
N LYS A 807 0.11 -33.17 9.38
CA LYS A 807 -0.51 -34.29 10.12
C LYS A 807 -2.00 -34.46 9.79
N ASN A 808 -2.44 -35.70 9.61
CA ASN A 808 -3.85 -36.09 9.45
C ASN A 808 -4.60 -35.46 8.24
N ASN A 809 -3.92 -34.83 7.29
CA ASN A 809 -4.55 -34.08 6.19
C ASN A 809 -5.04 -34.98 5.04
N ILE A 810 -5.82 -34.38 4.14
CA ILE A 810 -6.15 -34.91 2.81
C ILE A 810 -5.64 -33.90 1.78
N LEU A 811 -4.82 -34.34 0.82
CA LEU A 811 -4.46 -33.61 -0.39
C LEU A 811 -4.99 -34.40 -1.61
N ALA A 812 -5.82 -33.80 -2.47
CA ALA A 812 -6.25 -34.41 -3.72
C ALA A 812 -6.73 -33.34 -4.75
N ASN A 813 -5.81 -32.84 -5.57
CA ASN A 813 -5.95 -31.63 -6.38
C ASN A 813 -5.78 -31.91 -7.89
N TYR A 814 -6.29 -31.02 -8.76
CA TYR A 814 -6.20 -31.14 -10.23
C TYR A 814 -4.98 -30.41 -10.78
N VAL A 815 -4.29 -30.96 -11.76
CA VAL A 815 -3.09 -30.34 -12.36
C VAL A 815 -3.17 -30.38 -13.89
N THR A 816 -2.47 -29.47 -14.58
CA THR A 816 -2.90 -29.04 -15.94
C THR A 816 -1.80 -28.75 -16.98
N ALA A 817 -0.51 -29.05 -16.76
CA ALA A 817 0.58 -28.67 -17.66
C ALA A 817 1.71 -29.70 -17.93
N ASP A 818 2.19 -30.50 -16.95
CA ASP A 818 3.46 -31.25 -17.04
C ASP A 818 3.42 -32.66 -16.36
N PRO A 819 3.92 -33.74 -16.97
CA PRO A 819 4.06 -35.07 -16.31
C PRO A 819 5.17 -35.15 -15.23
N LEU A 820 5.32 -34.11 -14.41
CA LEU A 820 6.14 -34.04 -13.18
C LEU A 820 5.29 -33.68 -11.93
N GLU A 821 3.99 -33.48 -12.11
CA GLU A 821 3.05 -32.87 -11.17
C GLU A 821 2.69 -33.71 -9.92
N THR A 822 2.37 -33.02 -8.82
CA THR A 822 2.00 -33.59 -7.51
C THR A 822 1.03 -32.70 -6.73
N ASP A 823 0.38 -33.29 -5.72
CA ASP A 823 -0.36 -32.57 -4.68
C ASP A 823 0.53 -31.68 -3.78
N ILE A 824 1.82 -32.01 -3.67
CA ILE A 824 2.82 -31.27 -2.89
C ILE A 824 4.15 -31.20 -3.64
N ALA A 825 4.69 -30.00 -3.77
CA ALA A 825 5.93 -29.68 -4.45
C ALA A 825 6.73 -28.62 -3.68
N GLY A 826 7.94 -28.30 -4.14
CA GLY A 826 8.82 -27.28 -3.59
C GLY A 826 9.95 -26.98 -4.56
N ASP A 827 10.82 -26.04 -4.20
CA ASP A 827 11.95 -25.69 -5.07
C ASP A 827 12.99 -26.82 -5.20
N SER A 828 13.60 -26.89 -6.38
CA SER A 828 14.62 -27.87 -6.75
C SER A 828 16.04 -27.51 -6.31
N GLU A 829 16.30 -26.24 -5.97
CA GLU A 829 17.60 -25.81 -5.43
C GLU A 829 17.64 -25.90 -3.89
N VAL A 830 16.48 -25.91 -3.22
CA VAL A 830 16.35 -26.12 -1.77
C VAL A 830 16.40 -27.63 -1.42
N PRO A 831 17.19 -28.06 -0.40
CA PRO A 831 17.21 -29.45 0.02
C PRO A 831 15.86 -29.96 0.56
N ALA A 832 15.50 -31.19 0.19
CA ALA A 832 14.24 -31.85 0.57
C ALA A 832 14.16 -32.31 2.05
N ASP A 833 14.82 -31.61 2.98
CA ASP A 833 14.85 -31.93 4.42
C ASP A 833 14.05 -30.95 5.30
N GLN A 834 13.37 -29.97 4.69
CA GLN A 834 12.55 -28.96 5.39
C GLN A 834 11.05 -29.32 5.47
N SER A 835 10.47 -29.90 4.40
CA SER A 835 9.08 -30.38 4.38
C SER A 835 8.95 -31.79 4.99
N ILE A 836 8.27 -31.89 6.15
CA ILE A 836 8.26 -33.09 7.02
C ILE A 836 6.83 -33.53 7.34
N SER A 837 6.52 -34.79 7.02
CA SER A 837 5.30 -35.44 7.50
C SER A 837 5.42 -35.89 8.95
N GLN A 838 4.44 -35.56 9.80
CA GLN A 838 4.23 -36.24 11.07
C GLN A 838 3.45 -37.56 10.91
N GLY A 839 2.96 -37.85 9.70
CA GLY A 839 2.24 -39.05 9.35
C GLY A 839 0.72 -38.89 9.26
N HIS A 840 0.07 -40.00 8.91
CA HIS A 840 -1.37 -40.13 8.75
C HIS A 840 -2.02 -39.15 7.75
N ASN A 841 -1.28 -38.61 6.78
CA ASN A 841 -1.87 -37.86 5.68
C ASN A 841 -2.42 -38.83 4.59
N LEU A 842 -3.30 -38.33 3.74
CA LEU A 842 -3.61 -38.93 2.43
C LEU A 842 -3.20 -37.94 1.35
N ILE A 843 -2.48 -38.41 0.34
CA ILE A 843 -2.01 -37.63 -0.81
C ILE A 843 -2.45 -38.40 -2.07
N SER A 844 -3.16 -37.77 -3.00
CA SER A 844 -3.66 -38.44 -4.21
C SER A 844 -2.53 -38.74 -5.18
N ILE A 845 -1.64 -37.77 -5.43
CA ILE A 845 -0.51 -37.88 -6.37
C ILE A 845 0.79 -37.43 -5.68
N PHE A 846 1.75 -38.35 -5.58
CA PHE A 846 3.03 -38.12 -4.90
C PHE A 846 4.24 -38.51 -5.78
N ASN A 847 5.31 -37.70 -5.71
CA ASN A 847 6.62 -37.99 -6.27
C ASN A 847 7.69 -37.82 -5.17
N GLU A 848 8.83 -38.51 -5.28
CA GLU A 848 9.82 -38.63 -4.19
C GLU A 848 10.78 -37.42 -4.05
N ALA A 849 10.51 -36.28 -4.70
CA ALA A 849 11.54 -35.27 -4.94
C ALA A 849 11.73 -34.23 -3.81
N HIS A 850 10.65 -33.75 -3.15
CA HIS A 850 10.70 -32.58 -2.25
C HIS A 850 10.05 -32.79 -0.85
N TYR A 851 9.66 -34.01 -0.49
CA TYR A 851 8.87 -34.26 0.73
C TYR A 851 9.20 -35.58 1.43
N ILE A 852 9.34 -35.56 2.76
CA ILE A 852 9.64 -36.76 3.55
C ILE A 852 8.34 -37.38 4.12
N LEU A 853 7.96 -38.54 3.58
CA LEU A 853 6.82 -39.33 4.05
C LEU A 853 6.99 -39.83 5.50
N GLY A 854 5.88 -39.78 6.24
CA GLY A 854 5.79 -40.07 7.66
C GLY A 854 5.02 -41.37 7.96
N PRO A 855 4.87 -41.71 9.25
CA PRO A 855 4.20 -42.94 9.67
C PRO A 855 2.74 -43.00 9.19
N GLN A 856 2.38 -44.06 8.46
CA GLN A 856 1.00 -44.32 8.01
C GLN A 856 0.38 -43.24 7.10
N ASP A 857 1.21 -42.42 6.44
CA ASP A 857 0.80 -41.72 5.23
C ASP A 857 0.29 -42.72 4.18
N ARG A 858 -0.64 -42.29 3.34
CA ARG A 858 -1.06 -43.02 2.15
C ARG A 858 -0.88 -42.12 0.94
N VAL A 859 -0.19 -42.62 -0.07
CA VAL A 859 0.08 -41.90 -1.31
C VAL A 859 -0.39 -42.72 -2.50
N GLY A 860 -1.00 -42.05 -3.50
CA GLY A 860 -1.13 -42.59 -4.85
C GLY A 860 0.01 -42.13 -5.76
N LEU A 861 -0.09 -42.49 -7.03
CA LEU A 861 0.88 -42.12 -8.09
C LEU A 861 0.12 -41.43 -9.24
N GLU A 862 0.82 -40.64 -10.06
CA GLU A 862 0.28 -40.02 -11.28
C GLU A 862 -0.57 -41.01 -12.13
N THR A 863 -0.08 -42.24 -12.31
CA THR A 863 -0.74 -43.28 -13.10
C THR A 863 -1.83 -44.08 -12.37
N ASP A 864 -1.97 -43.89 -11.05
CA ASP A 864 -2.97 -44.56 -10.18
C ASP A 864 -3.26 -43.67 -8.95
N PRO A 865 -3.97 -42.53 -9.10
CA PRO A 865 -4.16 -41.55 -8.03
C PRO A 865 -5.05 -42.08 -6.90
N LEU A 866 -4.75 -41.70 -5.65
CA LEU A 866 -5.48 -42.17 -4.48
C LEU A 866 -6.71 -41.30 -4.18
N ASP A 867 -7.82 -41.62 -4.84
CA ASP A 867 -9.13 -41.00 -4.65
C ASP A 867 -9.58 -41.02 -3.16
N PRO A 868 -9.80 -39.85 -2.50
CA PRO A 868 -10.31 -39.77 -1.13
C PRO A 868 -11.81 -40.11 -1.02
N LEU A 869 -12.53 -40.29 -2.14
CA LEU A 869 -13.96 -40.57 -2.25
C LEU A 869 -14.81 -39.56 -1.48
N LEU A 870 -14.71 -38.29 -1.87
CA LEU A 870 -15.48 -37.17 -1.32
C LEU A 870 -16.68 -36.83 -2.21
N ALA A 871 -17.76 -36.38 -1.58
CA ALA A 871 -18.87 -35.70 -2.25
C ALA A 871 -18.52 -34.22 -2.52
N PRO A 872 -19.26 -33.53 -3.41
CA PRO A 872 -19.05 -32.10 -3.69
C PRO A 872 -19.19 -31.21 -2.44
N LEU A 873 -18.56 -30.04 -2.50
CA LEU A 873 -18.62 -29.00 -1.47
C LEU A 873 -20.08 -28.59 -1.18
N ALA A 874 -20.50 -28.68 0.08
CA ALA A 874 -21.89 -28.45 0.47
C ALA A 874 -22.07 -28.05 1.95
N ASN A 875 -23.25 -27.50 2.29
CA ASN A 875 -23.68 -27.25 3.67
C ASN A 875 -24.07 -28.57 4.37
N ASN A 876 -23.10 -29.27 4.94
CA ASN A 876 -23.29 -30.56 5.63
C ASN A 876 -23.53 -30.43 7.15
N GLY A 877 -24.12 -29.30 7.56
CA GLY A 877 -24.12 -28.82 8.94
C GLY A 877 -22.78 -28.19 9.34
N GLY A 878 -22.80 -27.36 10.38
CA GLY A 878 -21.66 -26.50 10.75
C GLY A 878 -21.88 -25.04 10.33
N GLY A 879 -20.88 -24.19 10.56
CA GLY A 879 -20.90 -22.78 10.14
C GLY A 879 -20.40 -22.51 8.72
N THR A 880 -19.72 -23.49 8.10
CA THR A 880 -19.03 -23.36 6.80
C THR A 880 -19.26 -24.61 5.94
N ARG A 881 -19.19 -24.47 4.61
CA ARG A 881 -19.31 -25.61 3.66
C ARG A 881 -18.13 -26.58 3.81
N THR A 882 -18.41 -27.86 3.56
CA THR A 882 -17.47 -28.98 3.72
C THR A 882 -17.63 -30.01 2.60
N HIS A 883 -16.68 -30.93 2.47
CA HIS A 883 -16.85 -32.17 1.71
C HIS A 883 -17.18 -33.34 2.65
N LEU A 884 -18.36 -33.96 2.49
CA LEU A 884 -18.67 -35.23 3.17
C LEU A 884 -18.02 -36.41 2.39
N PRO A 885 -17.39 -37.39 3.05
CA PRO A 885 -16.96 -38.61 2.37
C PRO A 885 -18.14 -39.49 1.93
N TYR A 886 -17.96 -40.23 0.85
CA TYR A 886 -18.86 -41.31 0.44
C TYR A 886 -18.70 -42.54 1.32
N LEU A 887 -19.76 -43.37 1.39
CA LEU A 887 -19.73 -44.61 2.15
C LEU A 887 -18.66 -45.58 1.60
N GLY A 888 -17.61 -45.79 2.39
CA GLY A 888 -16.47 -46.66 2.05
C GLY A 888 -15.18 -45.91 1.71
N SER A 889 -15.18 -44.57 1.80
CA SER A 889 -13.99 -43.73 1.62
C SER A 889 -12.76 -44.19 2.43
N PRO A 890 -11.54 -44.09 1.87
CA PRO A 890 -10.30 -44.43 2.57
C PRO A 890 -9.92 -43.45 3.70
N ILE A 891 -10.53 -42.25 3.77
CA ILE A 891 -10.20 -41.26 4.82
C ILE A 891 -10.83 -41.60 6.18
N MET A 892 -11.93 -42.37 6.18
CA MET A 892 -12.68 -42.69 7.38
C MET A 892 -11.87 -43.54 8.37
N ASN A 893 -11.90 -43.14 9.65
CA ASN A 893 -11.35 -43.83 10.82
C ASN A 893 -9.89 -44.25 10.60
N SER A 894 -9.06 -43.28 10.18
CA SER A 894 -7.70 -43.53 9.69
C SER A 894 -6.65 -42.46 10.03
N ALA A 895 -7.03 -41.37 10.69
CA ALA A 895 -6.10 -40.39 11.25
C ALA A 895 -5.42 -40.90 12.54
N ASP A 896 -4.45 -40.14 13.06
CA ASP A 896 -3.79 -40.41 14.33
C ASP A 896 -4.60 -39.81 15.50
N ASN A 897 -5.15 -40.70 16.33
CA ASN A 897 -5.97 -40.34 17.49
C ASN A 897 -5.21 -39.62 18.63
N THR A 898 -3.88 -39.54 18.58
CA THR A 898 -3.11 -38.89 19.67
C THR A 898 -3.24 -37.37 19.64
N ASP A 899 -3.36 -36.78 18.45
CA ASP A 899 -3.38 -35.33 18.22
C ASP A 899 -4.60 -34.90 17.37
N CYS A 900 -5.67 -35.70 17.36
CA CYS A 900 -6.92 -35.29 16.71
C CYS A 900 -7.66 -34.24 17.55
N PRO A 901 -8.10 -33.12 16.95
CA PRO A 901 -8.87 -32.07 17.62
C PRO A 901 -10.15 -32.56 18.28
N SER A 902 -10.66 -31.81 19.26
CA SER A 902 -11.87 -32.24 19.98
C SER A 902 -13.15 -32.12 19.14
N LEU A 903 -13.15 -31.23 18.14
CA LEU A 903 -14.23 -30.94 17.20
C LEU A 903 -13.73 -31.07 15.75
N ASP A 904 -14.66 -31.25 14.80
CA ASP A 904 -14.42 -31.09 13.36
C ASP A 904 -14.79 -29.67 12.89
N GLN A 905 -14.62 -29.36 11.60
CA GLN A 905 -14.96 -28.06 10.99
C GLN A 905 -16.39 -27.59 11.29
N ARG A 906 -17.30 -28.54 11.58
CA ARG A 906 -18.72 -28.29 11.79
C ARG A 906 -19.06 -28.04 13.27
N GLY A 907 -18.04 -28.00 14.14
CA GLY A 907 -18.22 -27.98 15.59
C GLY A 907 -18.73 -29.31 16.17
N PHE A 908 -18.65 -30.42 15.43
CA PHE A 908 -19.11 -31.74 15.89
C PHE A 908 -17.95 -32.55 16.48
N SER A 909 -18.23 -33.35 17.51
CA SER A 909 -17.19 -34.05 18.27
C SER A 909 -16.50 -35.15 17.45
N ARG A 910 -15.17 -35.08 17.32
CA ARG A 910 -14.32 -36.19 16.80
C ARG A 910 -14.20 -37.40 17.72
N ASN A 911 -14.70 -37.30 18.96
CA ASN A 911 -14.54 -38.32 20.00
C ASN A 911 -15.50 -39.53 19.86
N LEU A 912 -15.72 -40.02 18.63
CA LEU A 912 -16.63 -41.14 18.33
C LEU A 912 -15.91 -42.50 18.15
N GLY A 913 -14.65 -42.52 17.72
CA GLY A 913 -13.96 -43.76 17.39
C GLY A 913 -12.45 -43.60 17.20
N THR A 914 -11.98 -43.98 16.01
CA THR A 914 -10.72 -43.44 15.46
C THR A 914 -11.12 -42.30 14.53
N CYS A 915 -10.44 -41.16 14.62
CA CYS A 915 -10.83 -40.00 13.82
C CYS A 915 -10.64 -40.22 12.32
N ASP A 916 -11.45 -39.53 11.53
CA ASP A 916 -11.29 -39.40 10.09
C ASP A 916 -10.13 -38.44 9.77
N ARG A 917 -9.52 -38.61 8.58
CA ARG A 917 -8.56 -37.63 8.04
C ARG A 917 -9.30 -36.38 7.55
N GLY A 918 -8.59 -35.26 7.53
CA GLY A 918 -9.10 -33.98 7.05
C GLY A 918 -10.11 -33.33 7.99
N ALA A 919 -10.80 -32.32 7.46
CA ALA A 919 -11.52 -31.30 8.24
C ALA A 919 -12.80 -31.78 8.92
N LEU A 920 -13.36 -32.92 8.50
CA LEU A 920 -14.65 -33.43 8.93
C LEU A 920 -14.49 -34.73 9.75
N GLU A 921 -15.42 -35.02 10.66
CA GLU A 921 -15.62 -36.35 11.27
C GLU A 921 -17.04 -36.84 10.97
N VAL A 922 -17.16 -38.01 10.34
CA VAL A 922 -18.45 -38.64 10.01
C VAL A 922 -19.25 -38.95 11.26
N GLN A 923 -20.35 -38.21 11.44
CA GLN A 923 -21.31 -38.42 12.50
C GLN A 923 -22.31 -39.51 12.11
N ALA A 924 -22.87 -40.23 13.10
CA ALA A 924 -23.90 -41.24 12.86
C ALA A 924 -25.24 -40.67 12.32
N SER A 925 -25.36 -39.35 12.21
CA SER A 925 -26.46 -38.62 11.55
C SER A 925 -26.22 -38.37 10.05
N ASP A 926 -24.98 -38.37 9.59
CA ASP A 926 -24.61 -37.94 8.24
C ASP A 926 -25.18 -38.92 7.19
N GLN A 927 -25.85 -38.39 6.18
CA GLN A 927 -26.48 -39.17 5.13
C GLN A 927 -25.48 -39.52 4.02
N LEU A 928 -24.52 -40.39 4.36
CA LEU A 928 -23.46 -40.84 3.44
C LEU A 928 -24.05 -41.35 2.13
N VAL A 929 -23.72 -40.67 1.03
CA VAL A 929 -24.21 -40.99 -0.31
C VAL A 929 -23.45 -42.22 -0.85
N PRO A 930 -24.11 -43.13 -1.60
CA PRO A 930 -23.41 -44.19 -2.33
C PRO A 930 -22.59 -43.61 -3.48
N VAL A 931 -21.35 -44.10 -3.67
CA VAL A 931 -20.45 -43.68 -4.76
C VAL A 931 -21.15 -43.78 -6.13
N PRO A 932 -21.15 -42.74 -6.97
CA PRO A 932 -21.74 -42.78 -8.31
C PRO A 932 -20.98 -43.74 -9.23
N SER A 933 -21.70 -44.57 -10.00
CA SER A 933 -21.10 -45.55 -10.90
C SER A 933 -20.69 -44.92 -12.24
N SER A 934 -19.40 -44.69 -12.45
CA SER A 934 -18.86 -44.20 -13.71
C SER A 934 -18.66 -45.32 -14.76
N SER A 935 -18.83 -44.95 -16.03
CA SER A 935 -18.40 -45.75 -17.19
C SER A 935 -18.03 -44.77 -18.32
N PRO A 936 -16.78 -44.74 -18.82
CA PRO A 936 -16.40 -43.80 -19.85
C PRO A 936 -17.13 -44.05 -21.18
N GLN A 937 -17.48 -42.97 -21.88
CA GLN A 937 -17.72 -42.99 -23.32
C GLN A 937 -16.57 -42.26 -23.99
N GLU A 938 -15.79 -42.97 -24.81
CA GLU A 938 -14.88 -42.36 -25.78
C GLU A 938 -15.70 -41.88 -26.99
N GLU A 939 -15.54 -40.62 -27.41
CA GLU A 939 -15.84 -40.21 -28.78
C GLU A 939 -14.52 -40.03 -29.55
N ASP A 940 -14.14 -41.07 -30.32
CA ASP A 940 -13.09 -40.96 -31.33
C ASP A 940 -13.57 -40.08 -32.48
N ASN A 941 -12.80 -39.04 -32.81
CA ASN A 941 -13.00 -38.28 -34.03
C ASN A 941 -11.68 -37.82 -34.66
N THR A 942 -10.98 -38.76 -35.30
CA THR A 942 -9.83 -38.46 -36.16
C THR A 942 -10.11 -38.73 -37.64
N GLN A 943 -10.52 -37.72 -38.44
CA GLN A 943 -10.02 -37.58 -39.82
C GLN A 943 -10.41 -36.30 -40.63
N ASN A 944 -9.43 -35.89 -41.44
CA ASN A 944 -9.49 -35.19 -42.73
C ASN A 944 -9.75 -33.66 -42.79
N ASN A 945 -8.76 -32.96 -43.35
CA ASN A 945 -8.93 -31.68 -44.05
C ASN A 945 -9.56 -31.92 -45.44
N GLU A 946 -10.47 -31.06 -45.90
CA GLU A 946 -10.36 -30.33 -47.19
C GLU A 946 -11.57 -29.41 -47.46
N GLU A 947 -11.28 -28.11 -47.66
CA GLU A 947 -12.06 -27.06 -48.35
C GLU A 947 -13.54 -26.74 -47.94
N THR A 948 -14.00 -25.59 -48.44
CA THR A 948 -15.22 -24.85 -48.06
C THR A 948 -16.21 -24.78 -49.24
N PRO A 949 -17.28 -23.95 -49.21
CA PRO A 949 -18.44 -23.99 -48.31
C PRO A 949 -19.78 -24.02 -49.08
N SER A 950 -20.93 -24.31 -48.43
CA SER A 950 -22.22 -23.68 -48.80
C SER A 950 -23.39 -23.95 -47.82
N GLU A 951 -23.96 -22.84 -47.33
CA GLU A 951 -25.42 -22.54 -47.33
C GLU A 951 -26.47 -23.41 -46.58
N GLN A 952 -27.15 -22.70 -45.67
CA GLN A 952 -28.60 -22.51 -45.58
C GLN A 952 -29.53 -23.51 -44.85
N ASN A 953 -30.35 -22.91 -43.97
CA ASN A 953 -31.77 -23.21 -43.70
C ASN A 953 -32.10 -24.53 -42.96
N GLN A 954 -33.06 -24.58 -42.02
CA GLN A 954 -33.95 -23.54 -41.48
C GLN A 954 -34.56 -23.96 -40.13
N ASN A 955 -35.15 -22.99 -39.41
CA ASN A 955 -36.48 -23.02 -38.75
C ASN A 955 -37.16 -24.40 -38.50
N THR A 956 -37.81 -24.68 -37.36
CA THR A 956 -38.34 -23.85 -36.26
C THR A 956 -39.04 -24.73 -35.21
N GLN A 957 -39.48 -24.15 -34.06
CA GLN A 957 -40.73 -24.48 -33.35
C GLN A 957 -40.83 -25.83 -32.58
N GLU A 958 -41.59 -25.99 -31.47
CA GLU A 958 -42.26 -25.05 -30.53
C GLU A 958 -42.76 -25.80 -29.26
N THR A 959 -43.29 -25.05 -28.27
CA THR A 959 -44.35 -25.43 -27.28
C THR A 959 -44.15 -26.50 -26.19
N GLU A 960 -44.12 -26.02 -24.93
CA GLU A 960 -45.10 -26.22 -23.85
C GLU A 960 -45.46 -27.62 -23.24
N ALA A 961 -45.01 -27.81 -21.99
CA ALA A 961 -45.83 -27.87 -20.74
C ALA A 961 -46.68 -29.10 -20.26
N ALA A 962 -46.49 -29.36 -18.94
CA ALA A 962 -47.48 -29.72 -17.90
C ALA A 962 -48.07 -31.16 -17.70
N GLY A 963 -48.15 -31.60 -16.42
CA GLY A 963 -49.41 -32.17 -15.88
C GLY A 963 -49.42 -33.32 -14.83
N GLY A 964 -49.45 -33.01 -13.53
CA GLY A 964 -50.17 -33.77 -12.47
C GLY A 964 -49.54 -35.06 -11.85
N CYS A 965 -50.10 -35.67 -10.78
CA CYS A 965 -51.19 -35.22 -9.89
C CYS A 965 -51.34 -36.03 -8.55
N ALA A 966 -51.51 -35.31 -7.42
CA ALA A 966 -52.32 -35.54 -6.20
C ALA A 966 -52.55 -36.92 -5.51
N LEU A 967 -52.57 -36.90 -4.16
CA LEU A 967 -53.58 -37.61 -3.31
C LEU A 967 -53.73 -36.96 -1.90
N GLU A 968 -54.85 -37.23 -1.21
CA GLU A 968 -55.27 -36.66 0.09
C GLU A 968 -56.08 -37.72 0.91
N ILE A 969 -56.17 -37.61 2.25
CA ILE A 969 -57.38 -37.88 3.11
C ILE A 969 -57.08 -38.01 4.65
N HIS A 970 -57.88 -37.25 5.42
CA HIS A 970 -58.36 -37.31 6.83
C HIS A 970 -58.39 -38.63 7.67
N SER A 971 -58.63 -38.68 9.01
CA SER A 971 -58.65 -37.71 10.15
C SER A 971 -58.99 -38.39 11.52
N HIS A 972 -58.96 -37.61 12.64
CA HIS A 972 -59.65 -37.73 13.97
C HIS A 972 -58.69 -37.60 15.21
N THR A 973 -58.79 -36.72 16.24
CA THR A 973 -59.86 -36.02 17.04
C THR A 973 -60.51 -36.88 18.15
N SER A 974 -60.63 -36.55 19.45
CA SER A 974 -60.29 -35.39 20.34
C SER A 974 -60.17 -35.90 21.82
N SER A 975 -60.17 -35.19 22.99
CA SER A 975 -60.67 -33.87 23.47
C SER A 975 -60.04 -33.50 24.84
N ALA A 976 -59.87 -32.21 25.22
CA ALA A 976 -60.66 -31.39 26.19
C ALA A 976 -60.58 -31.76 27.71
N PHE A 977 -60.54 -30.84 28.70
CA PHE A 977 -61.34 -29.61 28.96
C PHE A 977 -60.64 -28.57 29.92
N PHE A 978 -60.85 -27.25 29.69
CA PHE A 978 -61.01 -26.06 30.61
C PHE A 978 -60.18 -25.89 31.94
N PHE A 979 -59.83 -24.69 32.46
CA PHE A 979 -60.51 -23.36 32.55
C PHE A 979 -59.52 -22.14 32.50
N LEU A 980 -59.98 -20.90 32.77
CA LEU A 980 -59.38 -19.60 32.34
C LEU A 980 -58.43 -18.82 33.30
N VAL A 981 -57.32 -18.30 32.74
CA VAL A 981 -56.80 -16.89 32.64
C VAL A 981 -56.73 -15.94 33.87
N PHE A 982 -55.52 -15.46 34.24
CA PHE A 982 -55.05 -14.03 34.13
C PHE A 982 -53.59 -13.74 34.62
N PHE A 983 -52.74 -13.19 33.72
CA PHE A 983 -51.51 -12.34 33.82
C PHE A 983 -50.36 -12.44 34.89
N SER A 984 -49.14 -12.24 34.35
CA SER A 984 -47.91 -11.51 34.83
C SER A 984 -46.87 -12.11 35.81
N GLY A 985 -45.57 -11.88 35.52
CA GLY A 985 -44.51 -11.66 36.55
C GLY A 985 -43.19 -12.47 36.54
N LEU A 986 -42.20 -12.07 35.73
CA LEU A 986 -40.71 -12.08 35.94
C LEU A 986 -39.97 -13.05 36.93
N MET A 987 -38.99 -13.80 36.36
CA MET A 987 -37.55 -13.91 36.76
C MET A 987 -37.01 -14.77 37.96
N VAL A 988 -35.69 -15.07 37.89
CA VAL A 988 -34.67 -15.29 38.98
C VAL A 988 -34.20 -16.70 39.47
N ILE A 989 -32.97 -17.09 39.01
CA ILE A 989 -31.78 -17.70 39.69
C ILE A 989 -31.79 -19.13 40.32
N GLY A 990 -30.70 -19.93 40.11
CA GLY A 990 -30.58 -21.35 40.56
C GLY A 990 -29.24 -22.02 41.03
N TRP A 991 -28.02 -21.45 40.83
CA TRP A 991 -26.73 -21.77 41.55
C TRP A 991 -26.02 -23.18 41.55
N ARG A 992 -24.69 -23.15 41.27
CA ARG A 992 -23.52 -23.90 41.88
C ARG A 992 -23.10 -25.35 41.50
N ARG A 993 -21.79 -25.49 41.20
CA ARG A 993 -20.67 -26.25 41.89
C ARG A 993 -19.34 -25.99 41.12
N LEU A 994 -18.07 -26.04 41.60
CA LEU A 994 -17.26 -26.81 42.59
C LEU A 994 -16.92 -28.26 42.16
N SER A 995 -15.67 -28.77 42.12
CA SER A 995 -14.33 -28.24 42.50
C SER A 995 -13.16 -29.13 41.91
N PRO A 996 -11.95 -29.42 42.49
CA PRO A 996 -10.67 -29.44 41.72
C PRO A 996 -9.80 -30.72 41.79
N THR A 997 -8.59 -30.75 41.17
CA THR A 997 -7.24 -31.22 41.66
C THR A 997 -6.27 -31.80 40.57
N PRO A 998 -4.92 -31.86 40.79
CA PRO A 998 -3.89 -32.16 39.75
C PRO A 998 -2.86 -33.29 40.09
N TYR A 999 -1.89 -33.62 39.20
CA TYR A 999 -0.42 -33.86 39.44
C TYR A 999 0.33 -34.76 38.40
N CYS A 1000 1.57 -34.36 38.00
CA CYS A 1000 2.76 -35.17 37.56
C CYS A 1000 2.69 -36.15 36.36
N SER A 1001 3.77 -36.49 35.62
CA SER A 1001 5.20 -36.06 35.62
C SER A 1001 6.01 -36.67 34.44
N ARG A 1002 7.05 -35.95 33.93
CA ARG A 1002 8.28 -36.43 33.20
C ARG A 1002 8.07 -37.31 31.93
N PHE A 1003 8.91 -37.33 30.90
CA PHE A 1003 10.15 -36.63 30.49
C PHE A 1003 9.83 -35.88 29.15
N LEU A 1004 10.70 -35.07 28.53
CA LEU A 1004 12.17 -35.04 28.57
C LEU A 1004 12.69 -33.60 28.67
#